data_AF-A0A061S937-F1
#
_entry.id   AF-A0A061S937-F1
#
_cell.length_a   1.000
_cell.length_b   1.000
_cell.length_c   1.000
_cell.angle_alpha   90.00
_cell.angle_beta   90.00
_cell.angle_gamma   90.00
#
_symmetry.space_group_name_H-M   'P 1'
#
loop_
_entity.id
_entity.type
_entity.pdbx_description
1 polymer ?
#
loop_
_entity_poly.entity_id
_entity_poly.type
_entity_poly.pdbx_seq_one_letter_code
_entity_poly.pdbx_strand_id
1 'polypeptide(L)'
;MWPSGYAYNLTYRNITFVNFDRSDMFAWSNCAHCNFPETKNNGAKTNYMRKITYVNSDSRVYWSTPRKGVWQDEDGTGLGGAAGQYAVAKDQTAFLEGVCSDAGVEWGSSKTWFCPSGMRVARLAVYGMKPFSPFYLDALKITRIVDTSQRCRLGNCSCGSNSSEPSCIFSAYDTVDYRGYDWEEPKNGWAVPLTSGHRYKLSWPEDPDFTEMTVEVSYLMPGDHLYLEFSYMTTPDHFGVFLNGLRIGDPSNATWPLASKESGAAYMNVKDRTLTLLMSGTNHKYPAITDNVRVVRFECPEVDGVEVCPVPERPQPGETEDSVRRWSNASMWQELGHDGVPSFPNSKDNTVKIPVEWTVLMDRSFVEVLNLEVYGRLIFDESLSSTTLRVHTLQIWGGEVVAGNETHPFASELRIEFWGFPWSTPVQLGSWIDAGTNVLAVLGRLELYGQERSVRWTRLRETSAAGSVWLYPENYGSLDWAVGDELVVSSTTADQFEAEKVRIAAMSDTDERVLISGQFQHKHFGSAAAEKVNEKALDVRAEVGLISNSIEIAGDASIVNKYGFGCHVLVTSYDVYVGNAILHNVRIANCGQRNTNRFALNFLEPSAINISSIFGCTITDSLTSGLSIRGTSGLNVSGSVIFNSTGSNVEIVDSSSVSFQGNLALLVDRISSQPGREVYEGLCNFNLCKWDRKRNRRIQSLIVHNCCCDGGEHNLL
;
A
#
# COMPACT_ATOMS: atom_id res chain seq x y z
N MET A 1 -7.05 -15.83 -40.61
CA MET A 1 -8.31 -15.46 -39.93
C MET A 1 -8.01 -14.85 -38.58
N TRP A 2 -8.46 -13.61 -38.37
CA TRP A 2 -8.18 -12.86 -37.16
C TRP A 2 -9.52 -12.40 -36.57
N PRO A 3 -9.96 -12.92 -35.40
CA PRO A 3 -11.17 -12.46 -34.76
C PRO A 3 -11.01 -11.01 -34.33
N SER A 4 -12.06 -10.21 -34.44
CA SER A 4 -12.10 -8.86 -33.86
C SER A 4 -11.88 -8.94 -32.35
N GLY A 5 -11.24 -7.91 -31.76
CA GLY A 5 -11.10 -7.81 -30.30
C GLY A 5 -12.43 -7.87 -29.53
N TYR A 6 -13.54 -7.50 -30.16
CA TYR A 6 -14.89 -7.54 -29.57
C TYR A 6 -15.63 -8.87 -29.76
N ALA A 7 -15.09 -9.79 -30.57
CA ALA A 7 -15.78 -11.01 -30.96
C ALA A 7 -15.06 -12.23 -30.39
N TYR A 8 -15.75 -12.97 -29.54
CA TYR A 8 -15.24 -14.13 -28.83
C TYR A 8 -16.30 -15.24 -28.79
N ASN A 9 -15.93 -16.42 -28.31
CA ASN A 9 -16.80 -17.60 -28.35
C ASN A 9 -17.20 -17.96 -29.80
N LEU A 10 -16.37 -17.57 -30.78
CA LEU A 10 -16.64 -17.77 -32.19
C LEU A 10 -16.36 -19.20 -32.59
N THR A 11 -17.24 -19.80 -33.40
CA THR A 11 -16.99 -21.11 -33.99
C THR A 11 -16.68 -20.98 -35.47
N TYR A 12 -15.48 -21.41 -35.86
CA TYR A 12 -15.04 -21.50 -37.24
C TYR A 12 -15.24 -22.91 -37.77
N ARG A 13 -15.99 -23.05 -38.86
CA ARG A 13 -16.39 -24.36 -39.38
C ARG A 13 -16.22 -24.45 -40.89
N ASN A 14 -15.71 -25.59 -41.35
CA ASN A 14 -15.64 -25.95 -42.77
C ASN A 14 -14.78 -24.96 -43.58
N ILE A 15 -13.55 -24.75 -43.13
CA ILE A 15 -12.61 -23.76 -43.69
C ILE A 15 -11.39 -24.49 -44.22
N THR A 16 -11.01 -24.19 -45.46
CA THR A 16 -9.76 -24.67 -46.07
C THR A 16 -8.79 -23.50 -46.24
N PHE A 17 -7.62 -23.60 -45.60
CA PHE A 17 -6.48 -22.69 -45.82
C PHE A 17 -5.57 -23.26 -46.90
N VAL A 18 -5.22 -22.44 -47.89
CA VAL A 18 -4.40 -22.84 -49.04
C VAL A 18 -3.23 -21.87 -49.17
N ASN A 19 -1.99 -22.38 -49.28
CA ASN A 19 -0.76 -21.61 -49.49
C ASN A 19 -0.40 -20.60 -48.37
N PHE A 20 -0.48 -21.03 -47.11
CA PHE A 20 0.09 -20.31 -45.95
C PHE A 20 1.46 -20.90 -45.57
N ASP A 21 2.36 -21.01 -46.53
CA ASP A 21 3.68 -21.66 -46.46
C ASP A 21 4.86 -20.68 -46.28
N ARG A 22 4.57 -19.38 -46.18
CA ARG A 22 5.55 -18.33 -45.91
C ARG A 22 5.61 -17.96 -44.42
N SER A 23 6.79 -17.56 -43.96
CA SER A 23 7.05 -17.15 -42.57
C SER A 23 6.31 -15.88 -42.12
N ASP A 24 5.82 -15.06 -43.06
CA ASP A 24 5.07 -13.83 -42.80
C ASP A 24 3.55 -13.98 -43.01
N MET A 25 3.08 -15.19 -43.34
CA MET A 25 1.66 -15.52 -43.49
C MET A 25 1.23 -16.47 -42.38
N PHE A 26 -0.05 -16.43 -41.99
CA PHE A 26 -0.57 -17.33 -40.94
C PHE A 26 -2.06 -17.58 -41.08
N ALA A 27 -2.47 -18.84 -40.90
CA ALA A 27 -3.88 -19.24 -40.97
C ALA A 27 -4.71 -18.62 -39.83
N TRP A 28 -4.17 -18.55 -38.62
CA TRP A 28 -4.86 -18.10 -37.41
C TRP A 28 -4.10 -16.98 -36.69
N SER A 29 -4.85 -16.09 -36.05
CA SER A 29 -4.32 -15.13 -35.07
C SER A 29 -5.32 -14.99 -33.93
N ASN A 30 -4.86 -14.69 -32.72
CA ASN A 30 -5.74 -14.49 -31.56
C ASN A 30 -6.56 -13.23 -31.62
N CYS A 31 -6.11 -12.16 -32.28
CA CYS A 31 -6.86 -10.92 -32.34
C CYS A 31 -6.44 -9.98 -33.47
N ALA A 32 -7.43 -9.43 -34.15
CA ALA A 32 -7.32 -8.25 -35.01
C ALA A 32 -7.48 -6.97 -34.20
N HIS A 33 -6.60 -6.00 -34.45
CA HIS A 33 -6.62 -4.66 -33.83
C HIS A 33 -6.36 -4.57 -32.33
N CYS A 34 -6.21 -5.66 -31.56
CA CYS A 34 -5.90 -5.60 -30.10
C CYS A 34 -4.63 -4.83 -29.69
N ASN A 35 -3.82 -4.34 -30.64
CA ASN A 35 -2.75 -3.38 -30.36
C ASN A 35 -3.27 -1.96 -30.06
N PHE A 36 -4.50 -1.61 -30.45
CA PHE A 36 -5.11 -0.30 -30.22
C PHE A 36 -5.85 -0.25 -28.88
N PRO A 37 -5.70 0.83 -28.07
CA PRO A 37 -6.31 0.97 -26.75
C PRO A 37 -7.78 0.56 -26.69
N GLU A 38 -8.60 1.06 -27.62
CA GLU A 38 -10.07 0.93 -27.61
C GLU A 38 -10.60 -0.46 -28.01
N THR A 39 -9.76 -1.37 -28.52
CA THR A 39 -10.19 -2.66 -29.12
C THR A 39 -9.69 -3.89 -28.36
N LYS A 40 -9.21 -3.67 -27.14
CA LYS A 40 -8.55 -4.65 -26.28
C LYS A 40 -9.57 -5.41 -25.42
N ASN A 41 -10.29 -6.38 -25.99
CA ASN A 41 -11.30 -7.18 -25.25
C ASN A 41 -11.10 -8.72 -25.38
N ASN A 42 -10.00 -9.18 -25.99
CA ASN A 42 -9.74 -10.61 -26.26
C ASN A 42 -9.10 -11.38 -25.08
N GLY A 43 -9.53 -11.06 -23.86
CA GLY A 43 -8.83 -11.42 -22.64
C GLY A 43 -8.92 -12.87 -22.20
N ALA A 44 -8.17 -13.79 -22.82
CA ALA A 44 -8.19 -15.22 -22.49
C ALA A 44 -9.51 -15.95 -22.79
N LYS A 45 -10.25 -15.44 -23.76
CA LYS A 45 -11.51 -16.05 -24.22
C LYS A 45 -11.24 -17.14 -25.26
N THR A 46 -12.08 -18.16 -25.26
CA THR A 46 -11.94 -19.33 -26.14
C THR A 46 -12.69 -19.12 -27.45
N ASN A 47 -12.02 -19.41 -28.56
CA ASN A 47 -12.63 -19.59 -29.88
C ASN A 47 -12.53 -21.06 -30.30
N TYR A 48 -13.47 -21.51 -31.13
CA TYR A 48 -13.63 -22.92 -31.47
C TYR A 48 -13.39 -23.14 -32.96
N MET A 49 -12.81 -24.29 -33.30
CA MET A 49 -12.60 -24.73 -34.66
C MET A 49 -13.11 -26.16 -34.87
N ARG A 50 -13.64 -26.43 -36.06
CA ARG A 50 -14.06 -27.76 -36.51
C ARG A 50 -14.09 -27.85 -38.03
N LYS A 51 -13.85 -29.02 -38.59
CA LYS A 51 -13.77 -29.25 -40.05
C LYS A 51 -12.81 -28.27 -40.73
N ILE A 52 -11.60 -28.16 -40.21
CA ILE A 52 -10.53 -27.33 -40.78
C ILE A 52 -9.67 -28.20 -41.70
N THR A 53 -9.19 -27.60 -42.79
CA THR A 53 -8.28 -28.27 -43.72
C THR A 53 -7.13 -27.33 -44.08
N TYR A 54 -5.91 -27.85 -44.07
CA TYR A 54 -4.71 -27.12 -44.46
C TYR A 54 -4.13 -27.76 -45.72
N VAL A 55 -3.93 -26.96 -46.76
CA VAL A 55 -3.28 -27.35 -48.01
C VAL A 55 -2.08 -26.42 -48.20
N ASN A 56 -0.87 -26.98 -48.26
CA ASN A 56 0.38 -26.20 -48.38
C ASN A 56 0.44 -25.02 -47.38
N SER A 57 0.31 -25.30 -46.08
CA SER A 57 0.13 -24.27 -45.05
C SER A 57 0.91 -24.63 -43.79
N ASP A 58 2.21 -24.31 -43.82
CA ASP A 58 3.18 -24.63 -42.78
C ASP A 58 3.29 -23.53 -41.71
N SER A 59 2.66 -22.37 -41.92
CA SER A 59 2.56 -21.32 -40.90
C SER A 59 1.10 -21.16 -40.47
N ARG A 60 0.75 -21.74 -39.33
CA ARG A 60 -0.65 -21.86 -38.88
C ARG A 60 -1.08 -20.80 -37.89
N VAL A 61 -0.20 -20.28 -37.04
CA VAL A 61 -0.59 -19.30 -36.01
C VAL A 61 0.39 -18.15 -35.87
N TYR A 62 -0.17 -16.98 -35.60
CA TYR A 62 0.53 -15.81 -35.10
C TYR A 62 -0.17 -15.27 -33.85
N TRP A 63 0.56 -15.19 -32.75
CA TRP A 63 0.04 -14.58 -31.53
C TRP A 63 0.36 -13.08 -31.51
N SER A 64 -0.63 -12.26 -31.83
CA SER A 64 -0.57 -10.81 -31.69
C SER A 64 -0.54 -10.41 -30.22
N THR A 65 0.18 -9.32 -29.93
CA THR A 65 0.21 -8.74 -28.59
C THR A 65 -1.14 -8.08 -28.28
N PRO A 66 -1.70 -8.24 -27.07
CA PRO A 66 -1.24 -9.14 -26.01
C PRO A 66 -1.61 -10.61 -26.30
N ARG A 67 -0.65 -11.51 -26.06
CA ARG A 67 -0.70 -12.93 -26.46
C ARG A 67 -1.54 -13.77 -25.49
N LYS A 68 -2.87 -13.58 -25.53
CA LYS A 68 -3.79 -14.17 -24.55
C LYS A 68 -4.98 -14.89 -25.20
N GLY A 69 -4.82 -15.41 -26.42
CA GLY A 69 -5.91 -16.13 -27.09
C GLY A 69 -5.95 -17.62 -26.76
N VAL A 70 -7.15 -18.20 -26.77
CA VAL A 70 -7.37 -19.64 -26.61
C VAL A 70 -8.14 -20.17 -27.81
N TRP A 71 -7.64 -21.24 -28.40
CA TRP A 71 -8.29 -21.98 -29.48
C TRP A 71 -8.63 -23.38 -29.01
N GLN A 72 -9.88 -23.82 -29.17
CA GLN A 72 -10.28 -25.21 -28.94
C GLN A 72 -10.65 -25.87 -30.25
N ASP A 73 -10.08 -27.03 -30.51
CA ASP A 73 -10.42 -27.86 -31.66
C ASP A 73 -11.43 -28.92 -31.26
N GLU A 74 -12.68 -28.77 -31.70
CA GLU A 74 -13.79 -29.61 -31.28
C GLU A 74 -13.76 -31.00 -31.91
N ASP A 75 -13.12 -31.18 -33.07
CA ASP A 75 -13.13 -32.43 -33.84
C ASP A 75 -11.76 -32.96 -34.24
N GLY A 76 -10.68 -32.28 -33.86
CA GLY A 76 -9.28 -32.70 -34.08
C GLY A 76 -8.72 -32.29 -35.45
N THR A 77 -9.55 -31.73 -36.33
CA THR A 77 -9.14 -31.34 -37.69
C THR A 77 -8.35 -30.02 -37.73
N GLY A 78 -8.51 -29.19 -36.71
CA GLY A 78 -7.89 -27.87 -36.59
C GLY A 78 -6.44 -27.90 -36.14
N LEU A 79 -6.14 -28.62 -35.06
CA LEU A 79 -4.79 -28.75 -34.50
C LEU A 79 -4.06 -29.97 -35.05
N GLY A 80 -4.79 -30.93 -35.68
CA GLY A 80 -4.22 -32.17 -36.19
C GLY A 80 -3.96 -33.20 -35.09
N GLY A 81 -4.79 -33.19 -34.04
CA GLY A 81 -4.64 -34.02 -32.85
C GLY A 81 -5.98 -34.57 -32.35
N ALA A 82 -6.10 -34.77 -31.04
CA ALA A 82 -7.32 -35.31 -30.45
C ALA A 82 -8.43 -34.26 -30.40
N ALA A 83 -9.66 -34.67 -30.68
CA ALA A 83 -10.84 -33.83 -30.50
C ALA A 83 -10.92 -33.31 -29.05
N GLY A 84 -11.18 -32.02 -28.91
CA GLY A 84 -11.25 -31.29 -27.64
C GLY A 84 -9.93 -30.65 -27.18
N GLN A 85 -8.83 -30.79 -27.92
CA GLN A 85 -7.54 -30.17 -27.56
C GLN A 85 -7.59 -28.65 -27.66
N TYR A 86 -6.69 -27.99 -26.91
CA TYR A 86 -6.56 -26.54 -26.88
C TYR A 86 -5.20 -26.09 -27.38
N ALA A 87 -5.15 -24.95 -28.08
CA ALA A 87 -3.94 -24.20 -28.36
C ALA A 87 -3.96 -22.84 -27.63
N VAL A 88 -2.88 -22.55 -26.90
CA VAL A 88 -2.73 -21.35 -26.07
C VAL A 88 -1.36 -20.71 -26.35
N ALA A 89 -1.26 -19.39 -26.30
CA ALA A 89 0.04 -18.72 -26.41
C ALA A 89 0.92 -19.01 -25.18
N LYS A 90 2.22 -19.28 -25.37
CA LYS A 90 3.18 -19.56 -24.29
C LYS A 90 3.57 -18.36 -23.43
N ASP A 91 3.55 -17.19 -24.04
CA ASP A 91 3.86 -15.93 -23.38
C ASP A 91 2.80 -15.64 -22.31
N GLN A 92 3.21 -15.28 -21.10
CA GLN A 92 2.33 -15.06 -19.95
C GLN A 92 1.58 -16.32 -19.47
N THR A 93 2.02 -17.52 -19.86
CA THR A 93 1.43 -18.81 -19.45
C THR A 93 2.48 -19.89 -19.17
N ALA A 94 3.72 -19.53 -18.83
CA ALA A 94 4.78 -20.50 -18.53
C ALA A 94 4.39 -21.51 -17.43
N PHE A 95 3.50 -21.13 -16.50
CA PHE A 95 2.95 -22.01 -15.45
C PHE A 95 2.09 -23.19 -15.98
N LEU A 96 1.82 -23.26 -17.28
CA LEU A 96 1.18 -24.42 -17.94
C LEU A 96 2.19 -25.50 -18.34
N GLU A 97 3.49 -25.24 -18.23
CA GLU A 97 4.56 -26.22 -18.47
C GLU A 97 4.32 -27.51 -17.69
N GLY A 98 4.51 -28.66 -18.34
CA GLY A 98 4.28 -29.98 -17.75
C GLY A 98 2.81 -30.43 -17.72
N VAL A 99 1.86 -29.55 -18.06
CA VAL A 99 0.46 -29.93 -18.36
C VAL A 99 0.20 -29.82 -19.87
N CYS A 100 0.65 -28.73 -20.48
CA CYS A 100 0.61 -28.56 -21.92
C CYS A 100 1.98 -28.88 -22.54
N SER A 101 1.97 -29.22 -23.84
CA SER A 101 3.15 -29.64 -24.60
C SER A 101 3.43 -28.67 -25.75
N ASP A 102 4.68 -28.63 -26.21
CA ASP A 102 5.06 -27.79 -27.35
C ASP A 102 4.24 -28.17 -28.58
N ALA A 103 3.66 -27.16 -29.23
CA ALA A 103 3.00 -27.37 -30.50
C ALA A 103 4.02 -27.75 -31.60
N GLY A 104 3.54 -28.33 -32.70
CA GLY A 104 4.35 -28.58 -33.89
C GLY A 104 5.00 -27.31 -34.43
N VAL A 105 6.07 -27.46 -35.22
CA VAL A 105 6.82 -26.32 -35.81
C VAL A 105 5.90 -25.39 -36.60
N GLU A 106 4.86 -25.94 -37.23
CA GLU A 106 3.87 -25.22 -38.01
C GLU A 106 2.95 -24.31 -37.18
N TRP A 107 2.87 -24.55 -35.87
CA TRP A 107 2.18 -23.70 -34.90
C TRP A 107 3.14 -22.77 -34.15
N GLY A 108 4.38 -22.62 -34.62
CA GLY A 108 5.41 -21.85 -33.93
C GLY A 108 5.71 -22.46 -32.56
N SER A 109 6.36 -23.62 -32.55
CA SER A 109 6.65 -24.43 -31.35
C SER A 109 7.23 -23.65 -30.16
N SER A 110 7.98 -22.57 -30.40
CA SER A 110 8.52 -21.69 -29.35
C SER A 110 7.51 -20.70 -28.74
N LYS A 111 6.28 -20.62 -29.28
CA LYS A 111 5.26 -19.63 -28.92
C LYS A 111 3.89 -20.22 -28.59
N THR A 112 3.66 -21.51 -28.83
CA THR A 112 2.33 -22.15 -28.64
C THR A 112 2.38 -23.40 -27.74
N TRP A 113 1.48 -23.46 -26.78
CA TRP A 113 1.15 -24.63 -25.97
C TRP A 113 -0.03 -25.41 -26.58
N PHE A 114 0.08 -26.73 -26.68
CA PHE A 114 -1.02 -27.66 -26.89
C PHE A 114 -1.40 -28.35 -25.58
N CYS A 115 -2.62 -28.08 -25.09
CA CYS A 115 -3.16 -28.68 -23.89
C CYS A 115 -4.10 -29.85 -24.25
N PRO A 116 -4.07 -30.96 -23.49
CA PRO A 116 -4.78 -32.19 -23.82
C PRO A 116 -6.30 -32.03 -23.73
N SER A 117 -7.05 -32.86 -24.47
CA SER A 117 -8.51 -32.79 -24.55
C SER A 117 -9.25 -33.15 -23.25
N GLY A 118 -8.60 -33.89 -22.35
CA GLY A 118 -9.12 -34.20 -21.02
C GLY A 118 -8.98 -33.06 -20.01
N MET A 119 -8.36 -31.93 -20.40
CA MET A 119 -8.10 -30.79 -19.52
C MET A 119 -8.88 -29.58 -20.01
N ARG A 120 -9.69 -28.97 -19.14
CA ARG A 120 -10.42 -27.74 -19.49
C ARG A 120 -9.49 -26.55 -19.39
N VAL A 121 -9.41 -25.74 -20.44
CA VAL A 121 -8.83 -24.39 -20.34
C VAL A 121 -9.95 -23.42 -19.95
N ALA A 122 -9.90 -22.93 -18.71
CA ALA A 122 -10.80 -21.93 -18.17
C ALA A 122 -10.22 -20.53 -18.33
N ARG A 123 -11.09 -19.52 -18.40
CA ARG A 123 -10.68 -18.12 -18.34
C ARG A 123 -10.76 -17.67 -16.89
N LEU A 124 -9.66 -17.16 -16.36
CA LEU A 124 -9.62 -16.44 -15.09
C LEU A 124 -9.57 -14.93 -15.37
N ALA A 125 -10.37 -14.16 -14.65
CA ALA A 125 -10.25 -12.72 -14.53
C ALA A 125 -10.25 -12.29 -13.05
N VAL A 126 -9.41 -11.33 -12.71
CA VAL A 126 -9.30 -10.76 -11.35
C VAL A 126 -9.40 -9.24 -11.46
N TYR A 127 -10.31 -8.62 -10.73
CA TYR A 127 -10.58 -7.19 -10.78
C TYR A 127 -11.36 -6.72 -9.54
N GLY A 128 -11.73 -5.43 -9.49
CA GLY A 128 -12.51 -4.90 -8.38
C GLY A 128 -11.73 -4.82 -7.06
N MET A 129 -10.40 -4.69 -7.16
CA MET A 129 -9.50 -4.58 -6.01
C MET A 129 -9.81 -3.31 -5.21
N LYS A 130 -9.92 -3.44 -3.88
CA LYS A 130 -9.95 -2.30 -2.95
C LYS A 130 -8.93 -2.50 -1.83
N PRO A 131 -8.21 -1.45 -1.39
CA PRO A 131 -8.04 -0.20 -2.14
C PRO A 131 -7.40 -0.47 -3.51
N PHE A 132 -7.75 0.31 -4.53
CA PHE A 132 -7.30 0.05 -5.89
C PHE A 132 -5.85 0.51 -6.16
N SER A 133 -5.44 1.62 -5.53
CA SER A 133 -4.15 2.28 -5.77
C SER A 133 -2.93 1.34 -5.69
N PRO A 134 -2.78 0.46 -4.68
CA PRO A 134 -1.62 -0.44 -4.60
C PRO A 134 -1.50 -1.46 -5.74
N PHE A 135 -2.57 -1.68 -6.52
CA PHE A 135 -2.60 -2.67 -7.59
C PHE A 135 -2.60 -2.04 -8.99
N TYR A 136 -2.62 -0.72 -9.08
CA TYR A 136 -2.71 -0.01 -10.35
C TYR A 136 -1.43 -0.23 -11.17
N LEU A 137 -1.58 -0.64 -12.44
CA LEU A 137 -0.49 -0.93 -13.38
C LEU A 137 0.39 -2.14 -13.03
N ASP A 138 0.15 -2.82 -11.92
CA ASP A 138 0.97 -3.95 -11.48
C ASP A 138 0.73 -5.23 -12.25
N ALA A 139 1.80 -5.95 -12.56
CA ALA A 139 1.67 -7.27 -13.17
C ALA A 139 1.27 -8.31 -12.11
N LEU A 140 0.23 -9.08 -12.39
CA LEU A 140 -0.17 -10.22 -11.57
C LEU A 140 0.78 -11.39 -11.86
N LYS A 141 1.55 -11.81 -10.86
CA LYS A 141 2.39 -13.01 -10.95
C LYS A 141 1.56 -14.25 -10.64
N ILE A 142 1.60 -15.22 -11.54
CA ILE A 142 0.87 -16.49 -11.41
C ILE A 142 1.84 -17.64 -11.45
N THR A 143 1.67 -18.56 -10.50
CA THR A 143 2.51 -19.74 -10.37
C THR A 143 1.64 -20.96 -10.12
N ARG A 144 1.78 -22.03 -10.92
CA ARG A 144 1.11 -23.31 -10.62
C ARG A 144 1.87 -24.02 -9.50
N ILE A 145 1.14 -24.40 -8.45
CA ILE A 145 1.65 -25.14 -7.29
C ILE A 145 1.62 -26.63 -7.62
N VAL A 146 2.76 -27.30 -7.44
CA VAL A 146 2.93 -28.73 -7.69
C VAL A 146 3.58 -29.38 -6.46
N ASP A 147 2.87 -30.31 -5.82
CA ASP A 147 3.36 -30.97 -4.61
C ASP A 147 4.66 -31.79 -4.85
N THR A 148 5.03 -32.05 -6.11
CA THR A 148 6.36 -32.57 -6.52
C THR A 148 6.81 -31.94 -7.85
N SER A 149 7.88 -31.13 -7.85
CA SER A 149 8.43 -30.55 -9.09
C SER A 149 9.52 -31.43 -9.71
N GLN A 150 9.59 -31.49 -11.04
CA GLN A 150 10.63 -32.22 -11.78
C GLN A 150 12.00 -31.51 -11.69
N ARG A 151 12.02 -30.19 -11.42
CA ARG A 151 13.24 -29.40 -11.16
C ARG A 151 13.93 -29.80 -9.85
N CYS A 152 13.17 -30.14 -8.82
CA CYS A 152 13.72 -30.67 -7.55
C CYS A 152 14.39 -32.04 -7.72
N ARG A 153 13.96 -32.87 -8.69
CA ARG A 153 14.58 -34.17 -8.99
C ARG A 153 15.92 -34.06 -9.73
N LEU A 154 16.22 -32.91 -10.34
CA LEU A 154 17.44 -32.69 -11.13
C LEU A 154 18.53 -31.91 -10.38
N GLY A 155 18.36 -31.65 -9.07
CA GLY A 155 19.40 -31.03 -8.24
C GLY A 155 19.67 -29.54 -8.52
N ASN A 156 18.90 -28.89 -9.39
CA ASN A 156 19.04 -27.47 -9.72
C ASN A 156 18.28 -26.54 -8.76
N CYS A 157 17.91 -27.01 -7.57
CA CYS A 157 17.32 -26.20 -6.51
C CYS A 157 18.30 -26.10 -5.34
N SER A 158 18.59 -24.89 -4.88
CA SER A 158 19.51 -24.62 -3.76
C SER A 158 18.97 -25.01 -2.37
N CYS A 159 17.89 -25.78 -2.28
CA CYS A 159 17.23 -26.12 -1.02
C CYS A 159 17.73 -27.49 -0.49
N GLY A 160 18.29 -27.48 0.72
CA GLY A 160 18.69 -28.69 1.44
C GLY A 160 17.47 -29.55 1.82
N SER A 161 17.69 -30.84 2.06
CA SER A 161 16.66 -31.88 2.20
C SER A 161 15.68 -31.74 3.37
N ASN A 162 15.70 -30.66 4.16
CA ASN A 162 14.93 -30.52 5.41
C ASN A 162 14.48 -29.06 5.72
N SER A 163 14.17 -28.21 4.74
CA SER A 163 13.60 -26.87 5.01
C SER A 163 12.10 -26.82 4.71
N SER A 164 11.30 -26.44 5.70
CA SER A 164 9.87 -26.13 5.61
C SER A 164 9.57 -24.78 4.94
N GLU A 165 10.34 -24.39 3.93
CA GLU A 165 10.07 -23.18 3.14
C GLU A 165 9.31 -23.50 1.85
N PRO A 166 8.37 -22.65 1.39
CA PRO A 166 7.51 -22.92 0.23
C PRO A 166 8.25 -22.94 -1.12
N SER A 167 9.53 -22.58 -1.16
CA SER A 167 10.25 -22.25 -2.41
C SER A 167 10.53 -23.44 -3.34
N CYS A 168 10.24 -24.68 -2.94
CA CYS A 168 10.50 -25.89 -3.73
C CYS A 168 9.24 -26.61 -4.29
N ILE A 169 8.09 -25.93 -4.33
CA ILE A 169 6.75 -26.50 -4.68
C ILE A 169 6.19 -25.93 -6.01
N PHE A 170 6.96 -25.17 -6.80
CA PHE A 170 6.39 -24.38 -7.90
C PHE A 170 6.85 -24.82 -9.29
N SER A 171 5.94 -24.77 -10.26
CA SER A 171 6.27 -24.77 -11.70
C SER A 171 6.95 -23.46 -12.11
N ALA A 172 7.27 -23.27 -13.40
CA ALA A 172 7.61 -21.95 -13.92
C ALA A 172 6.51 -20.94 -13.55
N TYR A 173 6.88 -19.70 -13.20
CA TYR A 173 5.92 -18.62 -13.00
C TYR A 173 5.88 -17.74 -14.24
N ASP A 174 4.81 -16.98 -14.39
CA ASP A 174 4.72 -15.94 -15.41
C ASP A 174 3.94 -14.74 -14.88
N THR A 175 4.04 -13.61 -15.58
CA THR A 175 3.41 -12.35 -15.20
C THR A 175 2.36 -11.93 -16.22
N VAL A 176 1.17 -11.62 -15.74
CA VAL A 176 0.05 -11.12 -16.55
C VAL A 176 -0.01 -9.62 -16.37
N ASP A 177 0.14 -8.87 -17.47
CA ASP A 177 0.07 -7.41 -17.40
C ASP A 177 -1.34 -6.91 -17.02
N TYR A 178 -1.37 -5.85 -16.22
CA TYR A 178 -2.57 -5.10 -15.85
C TYR A 178 -3.29 -4.49 -17.07
N ARG A 179 -4.61 -4.40 -16.96
CA ARG A 179 -5.50 -3.83 -17.98
C ARG A 179 -6.16 -2.58 -17.44
N GLY A 180 -5.72 -1.43 -17.96
CA GLY A 180 -6.25 -0.12 -17.60
C GLY A 180 -7.63 0.20 -18.17
N TYR A 181 -8.01 1.48 -18.09
CA TYR A 181 -9.38 1.96 -18.31
C TYR A 181 -9.93 1.74 -19.73
N ASP A 182 -9.06 1.55 -20.73
CA ASP A 182 -9.43 1.27 -22.12
C ASP A 182 -9.92 -0.17 -22.36
N TRP A 183 -9.75 -1.06 -21.38
CA TRP A 183 -10.19 -2.45 -21.46
C TRP A 183 -11.58 -2.62 -20.86
N GLU A 184 -12.42 -3.44 -21.50
CA GLU A 184 -13.79 -3.66 -21.03
C GLU A 184 -13.97 -4.93 -20.16
N GLU A 185 -13.23 -6.02 -20.40
CA GLU A 185 -13.52 -7.32 -19.76
C GLU A 185 -12.26 -8.11 -19.26
N PRO A 186 -11.83 -7.93 -18.00
CA PRO A 186 -12.30 -6.91 -17.07
C PRO A 186 -11.63 -5.56 -17.31
N LYS A 187 -12.36 -4.49 -16.98
CA LYS A 187 -11.79 -3.16 -16.75
C LYS A 187 -11.03 -3.15 -15.43
N ASN A 188 -9.87 -2.51 -15.40
CA ASN A 188 -9.02 -2.37 -14.21
C ASN A 188 -8.70 -3.71 -13.53
N GLY A 189 -8.04 -4.61 -14.27
CA GLY A 189 -7.70 -5.92 -13.74
C GLY A 189 -6.85 -6.79 -14.65
N TRP A 190 -6.90 -8.11 -14.43
CA TRP A 190 -6.11 -9.11 -15.15
C TRP A 190 -7.03 -10.18 -15.72
N ALA A 191 -6.65 -10.76 -16.86
CA ALA A 191 -7.25 -12.03 -17.27
C ALA A 191 -6.27 -12.90 -18.07
N VAL A 192 -6.41 -14.20 -17.90
CA VAL A 192 -5.43 -15.22 -18.28
C VAL A 192 -6.10 -16.60 -18.41
N PRO A 193 -5.63 -17.49 -19.30
CA PRO A 193 -6.14 -18.85 -19.35
C PRO A 193 -5.44 -19.75 -18.31
N LEU A 194 -6.22 -20.56 -17.60
CA LEU A 194 -5.74 -21.57 -16.65
C LEU A 194 -6.29 -22.95 -17.00
N THR A 195 -5.58 -24.01 -16.63
CA THR A 195 -6.04 -25.41 -16.81
C THR A 195 -6.72 -25.92 -15.54
N SER A 196 -7.88 -26.56 -15.66
CA SER A 196 -8.63 -27.15 -14.53
C SER A 196 -7.83 -28.24 -13.79
N GLY A 197 -8.25 -28.61 -12.59
CA GLY A 197 -7.63 -29.66 -11.76
C GLY A 197 -6.34 -29.26 -11.04
N HIS A 198 -6.00 -27.97 -11.00
CA HIS A 198 -4.74 -27.48 -10.46
C HIS A 198 -4.90 -26.36 -9.42
N ARG A 199 -3.82 -26.13 -8.67
CA ARG A 199 -3.65 -25.06 -7.68
C ARG A 199 -2.74 -23.97 -8.22
N TYR A 200 -3.11 -22.71 -8.04
CA TYR A 200 -2.36 -21.55 -8.50
C TYR A 200 -2.18 -20.53 -7.38
N LYS A 201 -0.94 -20.08 -7.17
CA LYS A 201 -0.66 -18.91 -6.34
C LYS A 201 -0.71 -17.66 -7.21
N LEU A 202 -1.48 -16.68 -6.76
CA LEU A 202 -1.59 -15.35 -7.32
C LEU A 202 -0.94 -14.36 -6.35
N SER A 203 -0.04 -13.54 -6.87
CA SER A 203 0.77 -12.60 -6.07
C SER A 203 1.04 -11.32 -6.86
N TRP A 204 1.20 -10.22 -6.14
CA TRP A 204 1.64 -8.94 -6.67
C TRP A 204 2.99 -8.58 -6.05
N PRO A 205 3.71 -7.61 -6.61
CA PRO A 205 4.90 -7.13 -5.94
C PRO A 205 4.57 -6.61 -4.53
N GLU A 206 5.39 -6.95 -3.55
CA GLU A 206 5.15 -6.66 -2.11
C GLU A 206 3.87 -7.27 -1.50
N ASP A 207 3.09 -8.06 -2.26
CA ASP A 207 1.83 -8.70 -1.85
C ASP A 207 0.92 -7.81 -0.97
N PRO A 208 0.43 -6.67 -1.52
CA PRO A 208 -0.46 -5.76 -0.79
C PRO A 208 -1.76 -6.41 -0.36
N ASP A 209 -2.22 -6.06 0.83
CA ASP A 209 -3.53 -6.47 1.33
C ASP A 209 -4.66 -5.83 0.53
N PHE A 210 -5.74 -6.59 0.31
CA PHE A 210 -6.99 -6.07 -0.26
C PHE A 210 -8.17 -6.28 0.69
N THR A 211 -9.04 -5.29 0.78
CA THR A 211 -10.32 -5.34 1.48
C THR A 211 -11.44 -5.92 0.62
N GLU A 212 -11.32 -5.81 -0.71
CA GLU A 212 -12.25 -6.40 -1.65
C GLU A 212 -11.51 -6.88 -2.90
N MET A 213 -11.93 -8.02 -3.44
CA MET A 213 -11.47 -8.55 -4.72
C MET A 213 -12.60 -9.33 -5.38
N THR A 214 -12.66 -9.26 -6.71
CA THR A 214 -13.54 -10.10 -7.51
C THR A 214 -12.73 -11.04 -8.40
N VAL A 215 -13.04 -12.32 -8.31
CA VAL A 215 -12.52 -13.40 -9.14
C VAL A 215 -13.64 -13.91 -10.02
N GLU A 216 -13.44 -13.81 -11.33
CA GLU A 216 -14.37 -14.31 -12.33
C GLU A 216 -13.74 -15.51 -13.06
N VAL A 217 -14.47 -16.63 -13.15
CA VAL A 217 -14.05 -17.78 -13.94
C VAL A 217 -15.14 -18.24 -14.90
N SER A 218 -14.75 -18.48 -16.15
CA SER A 218 -15.62 -18.99 -17.22
C SER A 218 -15.16 -20.36 -17.73
N TYR A 219 -16.10 -21.10 -18.32
CA TYR A 219 -15.90 -22.36 -19.05
C TYR A 219 -15.71 -23.63 -18.22
N LEU A 220 -15.77 -23.58 -16.88
CA LEU A 220 -15.79 -24.79 -16.06
C LEU A 220 -17.10 -25.58 -16.29
N MET A 221 -17.00 -26.90 -16.34
CA MET A 221 -18.14 -27.83 -16.42
C MET A 221 -18.19 -28.73 -15.18
N PRO A 222 -19.27 -29.52 -14.96
CA PRO A 222 -19.33 -30.45 -13.84
C PRO A 222 -18.09 -31.35 -13.75
N GLY A 223 -17.40 -31.31 -12.61
CA GLY A 223 -16.14 -32.02 -12.35
C GLY A 223 -14.88 -31.17 -12.53
N ASP A 224 -14.94 -30.08 -13.30
CA ASP A 224 -13.84 -29.13 -13.43
C ASP A 224 -13.74 -28.24 -12.18
N HIS A 225 -12.51 -27.97 -11.73
CA HIS A 225 -12.27 -27.07 -10.60
C HIS A 225 -10.88 -26.42 -10.69
N LEU A 226 -10.66 -25.35 -9.93
CA LEU A 226 -9.39 -24.65 -9.76
C LEU A 226 -9.29 -24.19 -8.31
N TYR A 227 -8.08 -24.22 -7.74
CA TYR A 227 -7.79 -23.59 -6.46
C TYR A 227 -6.88 -22.38 -6.68
N LEU A 228 -7.24 -21.25 -6.09
CA LEU A 228 -6.50 -19.99 -6.19
C LEU A 228 -6.04 -19.58 -4.79
N GLU A 229 -4.75 -19.31 -4.62
CA GLU A 229 -4.16 -18.91 -3.34
C GLU A 229 -3.68 -17.46 -3.39
N PHE A 230 -4.09 -16.68 -2.39
CA PHE A 230 -3.74 -15.28 -2.18
C PHE A 230 -3.11 -15.11 -0.80
N SER A 231 -2.02 -14.34 -0.72
CA SER A 231 -1.33 -14.06 0.55
C SER A 231 -1.73 -12.70 1.10
N TYR A 232 -1.78 -12.59 2.43
CA TYR A 232 -2.00 -11.35 3.17
C TYR A 232 -0.81 -11.06 4.09
N MET A 233 -0.46 -9.78 4.18
CA MET A 233 0.51 -9.25 5.11
C MET A 233 -0.06 -9.14 6.52
N THR A 234 -1.27 -8.61 6.66
CA THR A 234 -1.94 -8.48 7.96
C THR A 234 -2.95 -9.60 8.21
N THR A 235 -3.30 -9.82 9.48
CA THR A 235 -4.28 -10.84 9.84
C THR A 235 -5.69 -10.23 9.71
N PRO A 236 -6.54 -10.72 8.78
CA PRO A 236 -7.94 -10.30 8.70
C PRO A 236 -8.74 -10.83 9.90
N ASP A 237 -9.82 -10.16 10.27
CA ASP A 237 -10.76 -10.67 11.28
C ASP A 237 -11.55 -11.85 10.70
N HIS A 238 -12.33 -11.57 9.65
CA HIS A 238 -13.00 -12.58 8.84
C HIS A 238 -13.19 -12.09 7.39
N PHE A 239 -13.77 -12.94 6.55
CA PHE A 239 -14.11 -12.61 5.17
C PHE A 239 -15.53 -13.03 4.87
N GLY A 240 -16.24 -12.25 4.05
CA GLY A 240 -17.45 -12.69 3.37
C GLY A 240 -17.16 -13.06 1.92
N VAL A 241 -17.63 -14.25 1.51
CA VAL A 241 -17.58 -14.68 0.12
C VAL A 241 -18.98 -14.59 -0.50
N PHE A 242 -19.06 -13.95 -1.66
CA PHE A 242 -20.28 -13.76 -2.43
C PHE A 242 -20.14 -14.42 -3.80
N LEU A 243 -21.04 -15.34 -4.12
CA LEU A 243 -21.16 -15.94 -5.45
C LEU A 243 -22.31 -15.26 -6.21
N ASN A 244 -21.99 -14.66 -7.35
CA ASN A 244 -22.96 -13.99 -8.23
C ASN A 244 -23.85 -12.98 -7.47
N GLY A 245 -23.25 -12.27 -6.51
CA GLY A 245 -23.90 -11.26 -5.67
C GLY A 245 -24.55 -11.76 -4.38
N LEU A 246 -24.68 -13.08 -4.20
CA LEU A 246 -25.27 -13.69 -2.99
C LEU A 246 -24.16 -14.13 -2.03
N ARG A 247 -24.25 -13.76 -0.74
CA ARG A 247 -23.31 -14.26 0.27
C ARG A 247 -23.54 -15.76 0.46
N ILE A 248 -22.48 -16.55 0.27
CA ILE A 248 -22.52 -18.02 0.45
C ILE A 248 -21.88 -18.46 1.77
N GLY A 249 -21.14 -17.56 2.43
CA GLY A 249 -20.55 -17.78 3.74
C GLY A 249 -19.12 -17.25 3.83
N ASP A 250 -18.44 -17.67 4.88
CA ASP A 250 -17.09 -17.23 5.20
C ASP A 250 -16.09 -18.38 4.99
N PRO A 251 -14.80 -18.10 4.71
CA PRO A 251 -13.79 -19.13 4.57
C PRO A 251 -13.65 -19.96 5.85
N SER A 252 -13.56 -21.28 5.70
CA SER A 252 -13.26 -22.16 6.82
C SER A 252 -11.82 -21.93 7.30
N ASN A 253 -11.57 -21.92 8.61
CA ASN A 253 -10.21 -21.91 9.17
C ASN A 253 -9.70 -23.31 9.54
N ALA A 254 -10.54 -24.35 9.35
CA ALA A 254 -10.26 -25.72 9.81
C ALA A 254 -10.17 -26.72 8.65
N THR A 255 -10.92 -26.52 7.57
CA THR A 255 -11.09 -27.52 6.51
C THR A 255 -10.86 -26.92 5.13
N TRP A 256 -10.03 -27.61 4.35
CA TRP A 256 -9.83 -27.29 2.93
C TRP A 256 -11.12 -27.51 2.11
N PRO A 257 -11.45 -26.65 1.13
CA PRO A 257 -12.66 -26.80 0.32
C PRO A 257 -12.54 -28.01 -0.61
N LEU A 258 -13.51 -28.94 -0.52
CA LEU A 258 -13.60 -30.08 -1.43
C LEU A 258 -13.98 -29.62 -2.84
N ALA A 259 -13.39 -30.22 -3.88
CA ALA A 259 -13.66 -29.87 -5.29
C ALA A 259 -15.14 -29.99 -5.70
N SER A 260 -15.91 -30.81 -4.98
CA SER A 260 -17.36 -30.99 -5.17
C SER A 260 -18.22 -29.87 -4.54
N LYS A 261 -17.62 -28.84 -3.96
CA LYS A 261 -18.32 -27.64 -3.50
C LYS A 261 -18.50 -26.67 -4.67
N GLU A 262 -19.42 -25.72 -4.51
CA GLU A 262 -19.62 -24.65 -5.48
C GLU A 262 -18.47 -23.65 -5.48
N SER A 263 -18.36 -22.85 -6.56
CA SER A 263 -17.43 -21.72 -6.62
C SER A 263 -17.65 -20.78 -5.43
N GLY A 264 -16.56 -20.27 -4.87
CA GLY A 264 -16.60 -19.44 -3.68
C GLY A 264 -16.27 -20.18 -2.39
N ALA A 265 -16.36 -21.51 -2.35
CA ALA A 265 -15.92 -22.26 -1.17
C ALA A 265 -14.44 -21.94 -0.87
N ALA A 266 -14.17 -21.50 0.35
CA ALA A 266 -12.88 -20.92 0.70
C ALA A 266 -12.30 -21.48 2.00
N TYR A 267 -10.99 -21.38 2.14
CA TYR A 267 -10.24 -21.73 3.34
C TYR A 267 -9.20 -20.66 3.65
N MET A 268 -9.14 -20.23 4.91
CA MET A 268 -8.15 -19.28 5.38
C MET A 268 -7.16 -19.97 6.32
N ASN A 269 -5.91 -20.08 5.88
CA ASN A 269 -4.82 -20.46 6.79
C ASN A 269 -4.36 -19.21 7.53
N VAL A 270 -4.78 -19.08 8.80
CA VAL A 270 -4.47 -17.92 9.64
C VAL A 270 -2.97 -17.83 9.97
N LYS A 271 -2.26 -18.96 10.05
CA LYS A 271 -0.82 -18.98 10.38
C LYS A 271 0.02 -18.43 9.22
N ASP A 272 -0.28 -18.88 8.01
CA ASP A 272 0.41 -18.49 6.78
C ASP A 272 -0.26 -17.29 6.08
N ARG A 273 -1.30 -16.73 6.69
CA ARG A 273 -2.15 -15.64 6.17
C ARG A 273 -2.50 -15.83 4.69
N THR A 274 -2.91 -17.06 4.34
CA THR A 274 -3.16 -17.44 2.95
C THR A 274 -4.62 -17.83 2.77
N LEU A 275 -5.31 -17.11 1.90
CA LEU A 275 -6.67 -17.41 1.47
C LEU A 275 -6.63 -18.33 0.27
N THR A 276 -7.27 -19.49 0.39
CA THR A 276 -7.54 -20.43 -0.70
C THR A 276 -8.98 -20.28 -1.14
N LEU A 277 -9.19 -20.06 -2.44
CA LEU A 277 -10.49 -19.96 -3.07
C LEU A 277 -10.70 -21.09 -4.09
N LEU A 278 -11.82 -21.82 -3.98
CA LEU A 278 -12.27 -22.79 -4.97
C LEU A 278 -13.13 -22.12 -6.04
N MET A 279 -12.78 -22.36 -7.30
CA MET A 279 -13.67 -22.14 -8.45
C MET A 279 -14.06 -23.52 -9.00
N SER A 280 -15.35 -23.83 -9.12
CA SER A 280 -15.82 -25.18 -9.43
C SER A 280 -17.02 -25.16 -10.37
N GLY A 281 -16.99 -26.02 -11.38
CA GLY A 281 -18.12 -26.23 -12.29
C GLY A 281 -19.19 -27.17 -11.75
N THR A 282 -19.16 -27.56 -10.47
CA THR A 282 -20.07 -28.57 -9.87
C THR A 282 -21.55 -28.29 -10.16
N ASN A 283 -21.97 -27.03 -10.09
CA ASN A 283 -23.38 -26.63 -10.30
C ASN A 283 -23.67 -26.18 -11.74
N HIS A 284 -22.70 -26.30 -12.65
CA HIS A 284 -22.83 -25.81 -14.02
C HIS A 284 -23.64 -26.77 -14.88
N LYS A 285 -24.26 -26.22 -15.92
CA LYS A 285 -24.88 -26.96 -17.02
C LYS A 285 -24.29 -26.46 -18.33
N TYR A 286 -24.52 -27.19 -19.41
CA TYR A 286 -24.13 -26.72 -20.74
C TYR A 286 -25.18 -25.73 -21.28
N PRO A 287 -24.78 -24.59 -21.89
CA PRO A 287 -23.42 -24.05 -21.97
C PRO A 287 -22.92 -23.54 -20.62
N ALA A 288 -21.60 -23.66 -20.38
CA ALA A 288 -20.98 -23.25 -19.13
C ALA A 288 -21.32 -21.80 -18.77
N ILE A 289 -21.70 -21.57 -17.51
CA ILE A 289 -21.92 -20.23 -16.97
C ILE A 289 -20.59 -19.63 -16.47
N THR A 290 -20.58 -18.32 -16.30
CA THR A 290 -19.50 -17.59 -15.64
C THR A 290 -19.86 -17.43 -14.17
N ASP A 291 -18.94 -17.80 -13.30
CA ASP A 291 -19.05 -17.52 -11.87
C ASP A 291 -18.25 -16.27 -11.51
N ASN A 292 -18.92 -15.37 -10.80
CA ASN A 292 -18.31 -14.20 -10.19
C ASN A 292 -18.25 -14.41 -8.68
N VAL A 293 -17.05 -14.55 -8.14
CA VAL A 293 -16.81 -14.67 -6.71
C VAL A 293 -16.18 -13.39 -6.21
N ARG A 294 -16.92 -12.64 -5.40
CA ARG A 294 -16.41 -11.48 -4.68
C ARG A 294 -16.02 -11.89 -3.26
N VAL A 295 -14.79 -11.60 -2.88
CA VAL A 295 -14.27 -11.75 -1.53
C VAL A 295 -14.19 -10.37 -0.90
N VAL A 296 -14.81 -10.20 0.27
CA VAL A 296 -14.74 -8.99 1.08
C VAL A 296 -14.08 -9.38 2.40
N ARG A 297 -13.06 -8.63 2.80
CA ARG A 297 -12.43 -8.73 4.11
C ARG A 297 -13.12 -7.73 5.03
N PHE A 298 -13.45 -8.18 6.23
CA PHE A 298 -13.98 -7.33 7.28
C PHE A 298 -12.91 -7.09 8.34
N GLU A 299 -12.98 -5.90 8.93
CA GLU A 299 -12.06 -5.50 9.99
C GLU A 299 -12.66 -5.72 11.37
N CYS A 300 -13.99 -5.81 11.50
CA CYS A 300 -14.64 -6.06 12.77
C CYS A 300 -15.44 -7.38 12.78
N PRO A 301 -15.67 -7.98 13.96
CA PRO A 301 -16.50 -9.18 14.07
C PRO A 301 -17.94 -8.97 13.58
N GLU A 302 -18.57 -10.03 13.08
CA GLU A 302 -19.98 -10.04 12.73
C GLU A 302 -20.80 -10.71 13.85
N VAL A 303 -21.82 -10.02 14.37
CA VAL A 303 -22.79 -10.54 15.32
C VAL A 303 -24.18 -10.46 14.69
N ASP A 304 -24.85 -11.61 14.53
CA ASP A 304 -26.19 -11.73 13.93
C ASP A 304 -26.34 -11.05 12.54
N GLY A 305 -25.31 -11.12 11.69
CA GLY A 305 -25.36 -10.53 10.35
C GLY A 305 -24.94 -9.05 10.30
N VAL A 306 -24.55 -8.47 11.42
CA VAL A 306 -24.17 -7.06 11.54
C VAL A 306 -22.72 -6.97 12.02
N GLU A 307 -21.92 -6.16 11.34
CA GLU A 307 -20.56 -5.86 11.75
C GLU A 307 -20.57 -5.01 13.04
N VAL A 308 -19.92 -5.52 14.09
CA VAL A 308 -19.85 -4.91 15.42
C VAL A 308 -18.38 -4.78 15.82
N CYS A 309 -17.87 -3.56 15.73
CA CYS A 309 -16.52 -3.25 16.19
C CYS A 309 -16.46 -3.13 17.71
N PRO A 310 -15.36 -3.58 18.35
CA PRO A 310 -15.16 -3.51 19.79
C PRO A 310 -14.82 -2.09 20.26
N VAL A 311 -15.68 -1.12 19.95
CA VAL A 311 -15.54 0.27 20.41
C VAL A 311 -16.04 0.36 21.85
N PRO A 312 -15.20 0.79 22.81
CA PRO A 312 -15.62 0.90 24.21
C PRO A 312 -16.75 1.93 24.37
N GLU A 313 -17.76 1.63 25.18
CA GLU A 313 -18.75 2.64 25.58
C GLU A 313 -18.03 3.80 26.28
N ARG A 314 -18.46 5.04 26.00
CA ARG A 314 -17.88 6.21 26.66
C ARG A 314 -18.18 6.13 28.18
N PRO A 315 -17.15 6.15 29.03
CA PRO A 315 -17.35 6.19 30.47
C PRO A 315 -18.24 7.38 30.85
N GLN A 316 -19.14 7.17 31.82
CA GLN A 316 -19.95 8.27 32.38
C GLN A 316 -18.99 9.35 32.91
N PRO A 317 -19.28 10.65 32.73
CA PRO A 317 -18.44 11.70 33.28
C PRO A 317 -18.40 11.58 34.82
N GLY A 318 -17.28 11.08 35.35
CA GLY A 318 -16.99 11.05 36.78
C GLY A 318 -16.18 12.29 37.19
N GLU A 319 -16.08 12.55 38.49
CA GLU A 319 -15.13 13.53 39.01
C GLU A 319 -13.70 13.00 38.81
N THR A 320 -12.89 13.73 38.05
CA THR A 320 -11.45 13.46 37.94
C THR A 320 -10.81 13.61 39.32
N GLU A 321 -9.94 12.68 39.71
CA GLU A 321 -9.18 12.80 40.96
C GLU A 321 -8.28 14.05 40.89
N ASP A 322 -8.25 14.84 41.97
CA ASP A 322 -7.36 16.01 42.08
C ASP A 322 -5.86 15.61 42.11
N SER A 323 -5.55 14.34 42.40
CA SER A 323 -4.18 13.86 42.57
C SER A 323 -3.57 13.30 41.28
N VAL A 324 -2.33 13.69 40.99
CA VAL A 324 -1.51 13.08 39.93
C VAL A 324 -0.88 11.78 40.43
N ARG A 325 -1.18 10.68 39.76
CA ARG A 325 -0.60 9.36 40.02
C ARG A 325 0.70 9.20 39.23
N ARG A 326 1.72 8.60 39.84
CA ARG A 326 3.01 8.32 39.18
C ARG A 326 2.99 6.95 38.53
N TRP A 327 3.42 6.83 37.28
CA TRP A 327 3.52 5.54 36.58
C TRP A 327 4.35 4.52 37.37
N SER A 328 5.39 4.98 38.08
CA SER A 328 6.23 4.13 38.93
C SER A 328 5.54 3.55 40.18
N ASN A 329 4.34 3.99 40.53
CA ASN A 329 3.61 3.48 41.69
C ASN A 329 2.98 2.12 41.39
N ALA A 330 3.53 1.03 41.93
CA ALA A 330 3.00 -0.31 41.71
C ALA A 330 1.56 -0.50 42.22
N SER A 331 1.19 0.17 43.32
CA SER A 331 -0.11 -0.04 43.98
C SER A 331 -1.28 0.40 43.12
N MET A 332 -1.16 1.50 42.36
CA MET A 332 -2.25 1.94 41.48
C MET A 332 -2.53 0.91 40.38
N TRP A 333 -1.51 0.26 39.84
CA TRP A 333 -1.71 -0.72 38.78
C TRP A 333 -2.29 -2.03 39.33
N GLN A 334 -1.95 -2.38 40.57
CA GLN A 334 -2.58 -3.49 41.28
C GLN A 334 -4.09 -3.27 41.51
N GLU A 335 -4.54 -2.03 41.69
CA GLU A 335 -5.99 -1.69 41.75
C GLU A 335 -6.72 -2.07 40.44
N LEU A 336 -6.02 -2.06 39.30
CA LEU A 336 -6.54 -2.45 37.99
C LEU A 336 -6.25 -3.92 37.62
N GLY A 337 -5.70 -4.71 38.55
CA GLY A 337 -5.45 -6.14 38.35
C GLY A 337 -4.10 -6.51 37.73
N HIS A 338 -3.18 -5.56 37.60
CA HIS A 338 -1.79 -5.83 37.21
C HIS A 338 -0.96 -6.37 38.39
N ASP A 339 0.15 -7.06 38.11
CA ASP A 339 1.02 -7.64 39.15
C ASP A 339 2.01 -6.62 39.77
N GLY A 340 1.97 -5.37 39.31
CA GLY A 340 2.85 -4.28 39.70
C GLY A 340 2.88 -3.20 38.63
N VAL A 341 3.98 -2.47 38.50
CA VAL A 341 4.17 -1.52 37.38
C VAL A 341 4.13 -2.30 36.06
N PRO A 342 3.25 -1.95 35.11
CA PRO A 342 3.08 -2.68 33.87
C PRO A 342 4.39 -2.78 33.10
N SER A 343 4.64 -3.98 32.56
CA SER A 343 5.87 -4.24 31.80
C SER A 343 5.64 -5.31 30.74
N PHE A 344 6.36 -5.19 29.62
CA PHE A 344 6.48 -6.25 28.63
C PHE A 344 7.72 -7.14 28.91
N PRO A 345 7.66 -8.48 28.75
CA PRO A 345 6.51 -9.29 28.35
C PRO A 345 5.73 -9.86 29.55
N ASN A 346 4.59 -9.25 29.90
CA ASN A 346 3.62 -9.81 30.83
C ASN A 346 2.23 -9.85 30.17
N SER A 347 1.63 -11.04 30.06
CA SER A 347 0.33 -11.19 29.41
C SER A 347 -0.81 -10.43 30.12
N LYS A 348 -0.68 -10.19 31.44
CA LYS A 348 -1.64 -9.34 32.18
C LYS A 348 -1.51 -7.86 31.84
N ASP A 349 -0.36 -7.46 31.28
CA ASP A 349 -0.05 -6.09 30.88
C ASP A 349 -0.14 -5.92 29.35
N ASN A 350 -0.74 -6.90 28.64
CA ASN A 350 -1.02 -6.79 27.21
C ASN A 350 -1.88 -5.56 26.88
N THR A 351 -2.74 -5.15 27.80
CA THR A 351 -3.50 -3.91 27.71
C THR A 351 -3.40 -3.18 29.05
N VAL A 352 -2.86 -1.97 29.02
CA VAL A 352 -2.78 -1.07 30.16
C VAL A 352 -3.81 0.05 29.94
N LYS A 353 -4.69 0.25 30.92
CA LYS A 353 -5.75 1.25 30.83
C LYS A 353 -5.50 2.37 31.84
N ILE A 354 -5.59 3.61 31.39
CA ILE A 354 -5.66 4.80 32.25
C ILE A 354 -7.14 5.19 32.36
N PRO A 355 -7.82 4.95 33.50
CA PRO A 355 -9.22 5.28 33.72
C PRO A 355 -9.52 6.77 33.61
N VAL A 356 -10.79 7.12 33.39
CA VAL A 356 -11.25 8.51 33.19
C VAL A 356 -10.95 9.42 34.39
N GLU A 357 -10.89 8.85 35.58
CA GLU A 357 -10.66 9.56 36.83
C GLU A 357 -9.17 9.91 37.04
N TRP A 358 -8.26 9.28 36.31
CA TRP A 358 -6.83 9.34 36.61
C TRP A 358 -6.08 10.34 35.74
N THR A 359 -5.25 11.16 36.39
CA THR A 359 -4.12 11.82 35.74
C THR A 359 -2.84 11.07 36.10
N VAL A 360 -2.17 10.51 35.10
CA VAL A 360 -0.95 9.70 35.27
C VAL A 360 0.25 10.46 34.71
N LEU A 361 1.26 10.65 35.56
CA LEU A 361 2.58 11.16 35.20
C LEU A 361 3.52 10.01 34.85
N MET A 362 4.00 9.99 33.62
CA MET A 362 5.05 9.11 33.14
C MET A 362 6.40 9.57 33.72
N ASP A 363 6.73 9.06 34.92
CA ASP A 363 7.95 9.38 35.69
C ASP A 363 9.06 8.32 35.50
N ARG A 364 9.06 7.63 34.36
CA ARG A 364 10.08 6.66 33.98
C ARG A 364 10.66 7.01 32.63
N SER A 365 11.98 6.89 32.51
CA SER A 365 12.69 7.16 31.26
C SER A 365 12.39 6.15 30.14
N PHE A 366 11.90 4.97 30.49
CA PHE A 366 11.55 3.92 29.53
C PHE A 366 10.36 3.09 30.03
N VAL A 367 9.34 2.96 29.18
CA VAL A 367 8.18 2.10 29.39
C VAL A 367 7.86 1.37 28.08
N GLU A 368 7.70 0.06 28.16
CA GLU A 368 7.31 -0.79 27.02
C GLU A 368 6.10 -1.63 27.41
N VAL A 369 5.01 -1.48 26.65
CA VAL A 369 3.74 -2.22 26.79
C VAL A 369 3.17 -2.52 25.40
N LEU A 370 2.22 -3.43 25.27
CA LEU A 370 1.60 -3.70 23.96
C LEU A 370 0.55 -2.64 23.64
N ASN A 371 -0.55 -2.60 24.39
CA ASN A 371 -1.65 -1.67 24.14
C ASN A 371 -1.81 -0.72 25.32
N LEU A 372 -1.82 0.58 25.05
CA LEU A 372 -2.10 1.62 26.05
C LEU A 372 -3.40 2.33 25.66
N GLU A 373 -4.43 2.18 26.51
CA GLU A 373 -5.72 2.86 26.36
C GLU A 373 -5.82 4.00 27.38
N VAL A 374 -6.07 5.22 26.89
CA VAL A 374 -6.14 6.43 27.70
C VAL A 374 -7.56 7.00 27.68
N TYR A 375 -8.31 6.77 28.77
CA TYR A 375 -9.62 7.39 29.01
C TYR A 375 -9.52 8.63 29.90
N GLY A 376 -8.54 8.65 30.81
CA GLY A 376 -8.19 9.81 31.63
C GLY A 376 -7.12 10.67 30.97
N ARG A 377 -6.09 11.04 31.73
CA ARG A 377 -5.02 11.93 31.26
C ARG A 377 -3.64 11.34 31.48
N LEU A 378 -2.83 11.30 30.42
CA LEU A 378 -1.41 10.92 30.47
C LEU A 378 -0.54 12.17 30.23
N ILE A 379 0.37 12.43 31.16
CA ILE A 379 1.37 13.50 31.07
C ILE A 379 2.79 12.94 31.27
N PHE A 380 3.81 13.66 30.83
CA PHE A 380 5.21 13.22 30.87
C PHE A 380 6.05 14.06 31.84
N ASP A 381 6.99 13.41 32.54
CA ASP A 381 7.86 14.07 33.51
C ASP A 381 9.03 14.80 32.83
N GLU A 382 8.98 16.13 32.87
CA GLU A 382 10.01 17.02 32.31
C GLU A 382 11.30 17.06 33.13
N SER A 383 11.32 16.49 34.34
CA SER A 383 12.55 16.40 35.15
C SER A 383 13.51 15.31 34.68
N LEU A 384 13.03 14.38 33.86
CA LEU A 384 13.86 13.36 33.20
C LEU A 384 14.59 13.99 32.01
N SER A 385 15.79 13.50 31.68
CA SER A 385 16.53 13.96 30.50
C SER A 385 15.89 13.49 29.19
N SER A 386 15.21 12.33 29.22
CA SER A 386 14.52 11.74 28.08
C SER A 386 13.53 10.69 28.54
N THR A 387 12.39 10.60 27.87
CA THR A 387 11.38 9.55 28.07
C THR A 387 11.10 8.81 26.77
N THR A 388 11.13 7.48 26.80
CA THR A 388 10.71 6.63 25.68
C THR A 388 9.52 5.75 26.08
N LEU A 389 8.41 5.93 25.39
CA LEU A 389 7.22 5.08 25.48
C LEU A 389 7.17 4.18 24.24
N ARG A 390 7.34 2.88 24.41
CA ARG A 390 7.26 1.89 23.34
C ARG A 390 5.94 1.12 23.40
N VAL A 391 5.17 1.16 22.31
CA VAL A 391 3.82 0.56 22.24
C VAL A 391 3.58 -0.16 20.91
N HIS A 392 2.65 -1.12 20.87
CA HIS A 392 2.02 -1.53 19.60
C HIS A 392 0.87 -0.59 19.24
N THR A 393 0.07 -0.19 20.23
CA THR A 393 -1.05 0.74 20.04
C THR A 393 -1.14 1.72 21.20
N LEU A 394 -1.40 2.99 20.88
CA LEU A 394 -1.78 4.02 21.84
C LEU A 394 -3.12 4.59 21.41
N GLN A 395 -4.15 4.35 22.22
CA GLN A 395 -5.53 4.69 21.92
C GLN A 395 -6.02 5.73 22.92
N ILE A 396 -6.41 6.91 22.44
CA ILE A 396 -6.91 8.00 23.29
C ILE A 396 -8.43 7.99 23.21
N TRP A 397 -9.08 7.24 24.10
CA TRP A 397 -10.53 7.04 24.13
C TRP A 397 -11.22 8.17 24.91
N GLY A 398 -11.40 9.33 24.27
CA GLY A 398 -12.00 10.51 24.89
C GLY A 398 -11.15 11.17 25.99
N GLY A 399 -10.04 10.54 26.39
CA GLY A 399 -9.05 11.07 27.30
C GLY A 399 -8.05 12.03 26.64
N GLU A 400 -6.91 12.21 27.28
CA GLU A 400 -5.90 13.21 26.90
C GLU A 400 -4.47 12.66 27.03
N VAL A 401 -3.64 12.90 26.02
CA VAL A 401 -2.18 12.72 26.10
C VAL A 401 -1.53 14.07 25.87
N VAL A 402 -0.78 14.55 26.87
CA VAL A 402 -0.26 15.92 26.89
C VAL A 402 1.24 15.95 27.23
N ALA A 403 2.02 16.67 26.44
CA ALA A 403 3.42 17.01 26.73
C ALA A 403 3.66 18.50 26.43
N GLY A 404 4.00 19.28 27.46
CA GLY A 404 4.09 20.74 27.36
C GLY A 404 2.74 21.43 27.13
N ASN A 405 2.79 22.74 26.91
CA ASN A 405 1.66 23.57 26.48
C ASN A 405 2.16 24.77 25.63
N GLU A 406 1.24 25.55 25.09
CA GLU A 406 1.53 26.70 24.21
C GLU A 406 2.53 27.72 24.81
N THR A 407 2.49 27.91 26.13
CA THR A 407 3.36 28.90 26.82
C THR A 407 4.60 28.28 27.46
N HIS A 408 4.57 26.98 27.72
CA HIS A 408 5.66 26.21 28.33
C HIS A 408 5.83 24.91 27.53
N PRO A 409 6.57 24.95 26.41
CA PRO A 409 6.89 23.75 25.65
C PRO A 409 7.65 22.73 26.50
N PHE A 410 7.48 21.46 26.19
CA PHE A 410 8.04 20.33 26.92
C PHE A 410 9.57 20.44 27.01
N ALA A 411 10.12 20.57 28.22
CA ALA A 411 11.54 20.88 28.44
C ALA A 411 12.52 19.72 28.22
N SER A 412 12.01 18.52 27.92
CA SER A 412 12.79 17.29 27.81
C SER A 412 12.65 16.65 26.42
N GLU A 413 13.32 15.52 26.22
CA GLU A 413 13.19 14.68 25.03
C GLU A 413 12.09 13.62 25.24
N LEU A 414 11.15 13.49 24.31
CA LEU A 414 10.09 12.48 24.34
C LEU A 414 10.05 11.68 23.04
N ARG A 415 10.16 10.35 23.14
CA ARG A 415 9.98 9.43 22.01
C ARG A 415 8.79 8.50 22.27
N ILE A 416 7.78 8.53 21.41
CA ILE A 416 6.71 7.54 21.35
C ILE A 416 7.02 6.62 20.17
N GLU A 417 7.46 5.40 20.46
CA GLU A 417 7.91 4.45 19.43
C GLU A 417 6.95 3.27 19.26
N PHE A 418 6.60 2.95 18.01
CA PHE A 418 5.71 1.87 17.65
C PHE A 418 6.48 0.67 17.12
N TRP A 419 6.36 -0.48 17.79
CA TRP A 419 7.20 -1.67 17.53
C TRP A 419 6.40 -2.95 17.21
N GLY A 420 5.11 -2.83 16.99
CA GLY A 420 4.26 -3.95 16.59
C GLY A 420 4.52 -4.44 15.17
N PHE A 421 4.05 -5.65 14.92
CA PHE A 421 4.19 -6.37 13.65
C PHE A 421 2.91 -6.31 12.82
N PRO A 422 2.95 -6.55 11.49
CA PRO A 422 1.77 -6.56 10.63
C PRO A 422 0.62 -7.50 11.07
N TRP A 423 0.95 -8.57 11.80
CA TRP A 423 0.01 -9.56 12.33
C TRP A 423 -0.37 -9.33 13.80
N SER A 424 0.02 -8.20 14.39
CA SER A 424 -0.41 -7.84 15.75
C SER A 424 -1.89 -7.51 15.77
N THR A 425 -2.54 -7.64 16.93
CA THR A 425 -3.95 -7.29 17.09
C THR A 425 -4.19 -5.83 16.69
N PRO A 426 -5.08 -5.55 15.73
CA PRO A 426 -5.38 -4.19 15.30
C PRO A 426 -6.38 -3.52 16.24
N VAL A 427 -6.36 -2.19 16.24
CA VAL A 427 -7.45 -1.34 16.73
C VAL A 427 -8.54 -1.34 15.67
N GLN A 428 -9.77 -1.64 16.08
CA GLN A 428 -10.94 -1.73 15.22
C GLN A 428 -11.95 -0.66 15.65
N LEU A 429 -12.32 0.24 14.74
CA LEU A 429 -13.27 1.33 15.02
C LEU A 429 -14.59 1.11 14.29
N GLY A 430 -14.53 1.00 12.98
CA GLY A 430 -15.67 0.91 12.08
C GLY A 430 -15.22 0.35 10.73
N SER A 431 -16.16 -0.15 9.95
CA SER A 431 -15.91 -0.76 8.63
C SER A 431 -15.35 0.18 7.56
N TRP A 432 -15.33 1.49 7.83
CA TRP A 432 -14.74 2.53 6.99
C TRP A 432 -13.52 3.23 7.63
N ILE A 433 -13.14 2.86 8.85
CA ILE A 433 -11.99 3.44 9.56
C ILE A 433 -11.00 2.32 9.94
N ASP A 434 -10.01 2.15 9.06
CA ASP A 434 -8.89 1.24 9.29
C ASP A 434 -7.83 1.91 10.19
N ALA A 435 -7.97 1.71 11.50
CA ALA A 435 -6.96 2.16 12.47
C ALA A 435 -5.75 1.22 12.50
N GLY A 436 -5.98 -0.09 12.48
CA GLY A 436 -4.92 -1.08 12.37
C GLY A 436 -4.04 -1.20 13.61
N THR A 437 -2.79 -1.64 13.43
CA THR A 437 -1.79 -1.72 14.49
C THR A 437 -0.62 -0.77 14.21
N ASN A 438 0.33 -0.62 15.14
CA ASN A 438 1.31 0.48 15.13
C ASN A 438 0.65 1.85 15.05
N VAL A 439 -0.48 2.02 15.75
CA VAL A 439 -1.34 3.19 15.59
C VAL A 439 -1.39 4.02 16.86
N LEU A 440 -1.22 5.34 16.69
CA LEU A 440 -1.69 6.35 17.63
C LEU A 440 -3.11 6.75 17.21
N ALA A 441 -4.11 6.11 17.80
CA ALA A 441 -5.52 6.38 17.51
C ALA A 441 -6.03 7.51 18.43
N VAL A 442 -6.16 8.71 17.87
CA VAL A 442 -6.60 9.92 18.57
C VAL A 442 -8.11 10.06 18.43
N LEU A 443 -8.84 9.57 19.44
CA LEU A 443 -10.30 9.65 19.60
C LEU A 443 -10.67 10.54 20.82
N GLY A 444 -9.71 11.35 21.26
CA GLY A 444 -9.79 12.31 22.34
C GLY A 444 -8.82 13.46 22.03
N ARG A 445 -8.04 13.89 23.01
CA ARG A 445 -7.12 15.02 22.85
C ARG A 445 -5.66 14.58 22.82
N LEU A 446 -4.94 14.97 21.77
CA LEU A 446 -3.49 14.86 21.72
C LEU A 446 -2.87 16.27 21.66
N GLU A 447 -2.12 16.65 22.68
CA GLU A 447 -1.44 17.96 22.73
C GLU A 447 0.05 17.78 22.99
N LEU A 448 0.86 18.01 21.98
CA LEU A 448 2.31 17.86 22.06
C LEU A 448 2.97 19.17 21.62
N TYR A 449 3.63 19.83 22.57
CA TYR A 449 4.37 21.07 22.36
C TYR A 449 5.86 20.81 22.61
N GLY A 450 6.59 20.49 21.55
CA GLY A 450 8.05 20.39 21.59
C GLY A 450 8.73 21.76 21.58
N GLN A 451 10.03 21.78 21.85
CA GLN A 451 10.82 23.02 21.85
C GLN A 451 10.74 23.73 20.49
N GLU A 452 10.40 25.01 20.53
CA GLU A 452 10.28 25.83 19.33
C GLU A 452 11.65 26.08 18.71
N ARG A 453 11.66 26.13 17.37
CA ARG A 453 12.85 26.49 16.58
C ARG A 453 12.54 27.75 15.78
N SER A 454 13.34 28.78 15.98
CA SER A 454 13.19 30.13 15.44
C SER A 454 13.16 30.12 13.91
N VAL A 455 14.00 29.29 13.29
CA VAL A 455 14.05 29.12 11.83
C VAL A 455 14.00 27.64 11.50
N ARG A 456 12.85 27.18 11.00
CA ARG A 456 12.68 25.78 10.62
C ARG A 456 13.35 25.44 9.30
N TRP A 457 13.34 26.35 8.33
CA TRP A 457 14.04 26.18 7.07
C TRP A 457 14.51 27.52 6.50
N THR A 458 15.54 27.47 5.68
CA THR A 458 16.19 28.63 5.05
C THR A 458 16.71 28.25 3.66
N ARG A 459 17.46 29.14 3.02
CA ARG A 459 18.11 28.89 1.72
C ARG A 459 19.61 29.07 1.80
N LEU A 460 20.31 28.51 0.81
CA LEU A 460 21.75 28.70 0.67
C LEU A 460 22.10 30.06 0.06
N ARG A 461 22.94 30.84 0.75
CA ARG A 461 23.54 32.07 0.19
C ARG A 461 24.79 31.82 -0.66
N GLU A 462 25.42 30.66 -0.49
CA GLU A 462 26.56 30.22 -1.30
C GLU A 462 26.39 28.74 -1.66
N THR A 463 26.92 28.36 -2.82
CA THR A 463 26.80 27.00 -3.34
C THR A 463 27.61 26.01 -2.49
N SER A 464 26.96 24.94 -2.04
CA SER A 464 27.62 23.75 -1.49
C SER A 464 27.96 22.80 -2.63
N ALA A 465 29.24 22.69 -2.99
CA ALA A 465 29.69 21.80 -4.07
C ALA A 465 29.63 20.32 -3.67
N ALA A 466 29.49 19.42 -4.65
CA ALA A 466 29.69 17.99 -4.43
C ALA A 466 31.10 17.73 -3.85
N GLY A 467 31.18 16.90 -2.81
CA GLY A 467 32.38 16.65 -2.01
C GLY A 467 32.67 17.71 -0.94
N SER A 468 31.88 18.79 -0.85
CA SER A 468 32.00 19.79 0.21
C SER A 468 31.44 19.29 1.53
N VAL A 469 31.94 19.85 2.63
CA VAL A 469 31.47 19.62 4.00
C VAL A 469 30.76 20.85 4.60
N TRP A 470 30.58 21.90 3.80
CA TRP A 470 30.08 23.20 4.27
C TRP A 470 28.70 23.54 3.69
N LEU A 471 27.81 23.99 4.57
CA LEU A 471 26.54 24.64 4.29
C LEU A 471 26.64 26.13 4.58
N TYR A 472 25.99 26.95 3.76
CA TYR A 472 26.03 28.40 3.85
C TYR A 472 24.61 28.98 3.91
N PRO A 473 23.96 28.98 5.09
CA PRO A 473 22.61 29.51 5.23
C PRO A 473 22.54 31.02 5.03
N GLU A 474 21.47 31.52 4.41
CA GLU A 474 21.21 32.95 4.24
C GLU A 474 21.06 33.68 5.59
N ASN A 475 20.28 33.10 6.50
CA ASN A 475 19.92 33.73 7.77
C ASN A 475 20.69 33.14 8.96
N TYR A 476 22.00 32.89 8.80
CA TYR A 476 22.82 32.19 9.81
C TYR A 476 22.64 32.75 11.23
N GLY A 477 22.67 34.07 11.39
CA GLY A 477 22.54 34.72 12.71
C GLY A 477 21.17 34.58 13.39
N SER A 478 20.16 34.02 12.72
CA SER A 478 18.84 33.72 13.29
C SER A 478 18.61 32.22 13.50
N LEU A 479 19.58 31.36 13.16
CA LEU A 479 19.47 29.93 13.35
C LEU A 479 19.75 29.57 14.81
N ASP A 480 18.86 28.80 15.42
CA ASP A 480 19.03 28.17 16.73
C ASP A 480 19.35 26.67 16.60
N TRP A 481 19.93 26.27 15.47
CA TRP A 481 20.37 24.90 15.18
C TRP A 481 21.60 24.53 16.01
N ALA A 482 21.73 23.25 16.35
CA ALA A 482 22.76 22.73 17.23
C ALA A 482 23.54 21.56 16.61
N VAL A 483 24.73 21.28 17.14
CA VAL A 483 25.51 20.09 16.78
C VAL A 483 24.69 18.84 17.06
N GLY A 484 24.66 17.92 16.09
CA GLY A 484 23.85 16.70 16.14
C GLY A 484 22.48 16.84 15.48
N ASP A 485 21.99 18.06 15.22
CA ASP A 485 20.73 18.25 14.48
C ASP A 485 20.80 17.68 13.06
N GLU A 486 19.69 17.14 12.60
CA GLU A 486 19.52 16.62 11.24
C GLU A 486 18.88 17.67 10.33
N LEU A 487 19.42 17.77 9.12
CA LEU A 487 18.97 18.68 8.08
C LEU A 487 18.62 17.91 6.82
N VAL A 488 17.71 18.47 6.03
CA VAL A 488 17.45 18.07 4.65
C VAL A 488 17.81 19.21 3.73
N VAL A 489 18.46 18.92 2.61
CA VAL A 489 18.89 19.89 1.61
C VAL A 489 18.24 19.55 0.28
N SER A 490 17.54 20.51 -0.32
CA SER A 490 16.80 20.27 -1.57
C SER A 490 17.73 20.04 -2.76
N SER A 491 17.27 19.24 -3.71
CA SER A 491 17.91 19.16 -5.03
C SER A 491 17.85 20.51 -5.73
N THR A 492 18.87 20.83 -6.52
CA THR A 492 18.88 22.01 -7.39
C THR A 492 18.95 21.64 -8.87
N THR A 493 18.55 20.40 -9.20
CA THR A 493 18.46 19.89 -10.56
C THR A 493 17.07 19.31 -10.85
N ALA A 494 16.87 18.75 -12.03
CA ALA A 494 15.63 18.07 -12.39
C ALA A 494 15.45 16.73 -11.65
N ASP A 495 16.52 16.17 -11.08
CA ASP A 495 16.46 14.93 -10.32
C ASP A 495 16.26 15.26 -8.84
N GLN A 496 15.06 14.99 -8.32
CA GLN A 496 14.73 15.23 -6.92
C GLN A 496 15.49 14.32 -5.94
N PHE A 497 15.98 13.16 -6.42
CA PHE A 497 16.70 12.20 -5.59
C PHE A 497 18.13 12.66 -5.25
N GLU A 498 18.56 13.80 -5.81
CA GLU A 498 19.77 14.51 -5.37
C GLU A 498 19.55 15.33 -4.08
N ALA A 499 18.35 15.31 -3.49
CA ALA A 499 18.14 15.86 -2.16
C ALA A 499 18.85 15.00 -1.10
N GLU A 500 19.50 15.63 -0.12
CA GLU A 500 20.35 14.93 0.85
C GLU A 500 19.91 15.19 2.29
N LYS A 501 19.98 14.14 3.12
CA LYS A 501 19.85 14.24 4.58
C LYS A 501 21.24 14.28 5.19
N VAL A 502 21.54 15.33 5.97
CA VAL A 502 22.87 15.56 6.57
C VAL A 502 22.74 15.87 8.05
N ARG A 503 23.84 15.78 8.78
CA ARG A 503 23.88 16.07 10.23
C ARG A 503 24.90 17.16 10.54
N ILE A 504 24.54 18.10 11.41
CA ILE A 504 25.43 19.18 11.84
C ILE A 504 26.56 18.61 12.70
N ALA A 505 27.81 18.81 12.25
CA ALA A 505 29.01 18.47 13.00
C ALA A 505 29.55 19.68 13.81
N ALA A 506 29.45 20.89 13.28
CA ALA A 506 29.84 22.12 13.97
C ALA A 506 29.13 23.36 13.39
N MET A 507 28.92 24.35 14.24
CA MET A 507 28.49 25.70 13.86
C MET A 507 29.71 26.62 13.84
N SER A 508 29.90 27.43 12.80
CA SER A 508 31.01 28.37 12.68
C SER A 508 30.49 29.80 12.64
N ASP A 509 30.49 30.47 13.78
CA ASP A 509 30.00 31.85 13.90
C ASP A 509 30.90 32.87 13.20
N THR A 510 32.21 32.59 13.13
CA THR A 510 33.17 33.48 12.48
C THR A 510 33.00 33.55 10.97
N ASP A 511 32.68 32.41 10.36
CA ASP A 511 32.51 32.27 8.91
C ASP A 511 31.03 32.16 8.52
N GLU A 512 30.13 32.27 9.51
CA GLU A 512 28.68 32.13 9.39
C GLU A 512 28.26 30.90 8.54
N ARG A 513 28.84 29.74 8.80
CA ARG A 513 28.62 28.51 8.03
C ARG A 513 28.47 27.30 8.93
N VAL A 514 27.87 26.24 8.38
CA VAL A 514 27.59 25.00 9.11
C VAL A 514 28.45 23.88 8.53
N LEU A 515 29.21 23.21 9.40
CA LEU A 515 29.97 22.01 9.06
C LEU A 515 29.04 20.79 9.16
N ILE A 516 28.97 19.97 8.13
CA ILE A 516 28.22 18.70 8.15
C ILE A 516 29.11 17.51 8.47
N SER A 517 28.50 16.44 8.97
CA SER A 517 29.12 15.12 9.06
C SER A 517 29.16 14.48 7.67
N GLY A 518 30.34 14.01 7.24
CA GLY A 518 30.53 13.45 5.91
C GLY A 518 30.75 14.54 4.86
N GLN A 519 30.23 14.34 3.65
CA GLN A 519 30.34 15.29 2.53
C GLN A 519 29.10 15.17 1.63
N PHE A 520 28.73 16.27 0.98
CA PHE A 520 27.67 16.27 -0.03
C PHE A 520 28.02 15.36 -1.21
N GLN A 521 27.07 14.56 -1.66
CA GLN A 521 27.21 13.75 -2.88
C GLN A 521 26.88 14.58 -4.12
N HIS A 522 25.97 15.55 -3.99
CA HIS A 522 25.48 16.39 -5.08
C HIS A 522 25.80 17.87 -4.83
N LYS A 523 25.69 18.67 -5.89
CA LYS A 523 25.81 20.12 -5.78
C LYS A 523 24.47 20.69 -5.34
N HIS A 524 24.49 21.54 -4.32
CA HIS A 524 23.34 22.34 -3.91
C HIS A 524 23.62 23.81 -4.19
N PHE A 525 22.91 24.37 -5.18
CA PHE A 525 23.08 25.74 -5.60
C PHE A 525 22.70 26.74 -4.50
N GLY A 526 23.53 27.77 -4.35
CA GLY A 526 23.27 28.90 -3.47
C GLY A 526 23.80 30.19 -4.09
N SER A 527 23.15 31.30 -3.75
CA SER A 527 23.44 32.65 -4.28
C SER A 527 23.07 33.72 -3.25
N ALA A 528 23.78 34.86 -3.30
CA ALA A 528 23.57 35.97 -2.37
C ALA A 528 22.15 36.57 -2.43
N ALA A 529 21.43 36.36 -3.54
CA ALA A 529 20.03 36.76 -3.70
C ALA A 529 19.30 35.81 -4.66
N ALA A 530 17.97 35.82 -4.59
CA ALA A 530 17.11 35.15 -5.57
C ALA A 530 17.44 35.63 -7.00
N GLU A 531 17.44 34.70 -7.96
CA GLU A 531 17.68 35.04 -9.35
C GLU A 531 16.48 35.82 -9.93
N LYS A 532 16.74 36.64 -10.94
CA LYS A 532 15.70 37.36 -11.69
C LYS A 532 15.62 36.81 -13.10
N VAL A 533 14.48 36.23 -13.45
CA VAL A 533 14.17 35.78 -14.81
C VAL A 533 13.02 36.63 -15.34
N ASN A 534 13.26 37.38 -16.41
CA ASN A 534 12.28 38.31 -16.99
C ASN A 534 11.68 39.29 -15.95
N GLU A 535 12.54 39.89 -15.12
CA GLU A 535 12.17 40.80 -14.02
C GLU A 535 11.35 40.19 -12.88
N LYS A 536 11.00 38.90 -12.95
CA LYS A 536 10.38 38.14 -11.86
C LYS A 536 11.45 37.46 -11.03
N ALA A 537 11.33 37.57 -9.71
CA ALA A 537 12.19 36.82 -8.80
C ALA A 537 11.83 35.33 -8.89
N LEU A 538 12.79 34.51 -9.28
CA LEU A 538 12.74 33.06 -9.20
C LEU A 538 13.88 32.61 -8.29
N ASP A 539 13.53 32.20 -7.08
CA ASP A 539 14.52 31.72 -6.12
C ASP A 539 14.78 30.23 -6.36
N VAL A 540 15.92 29.91 -6.98
CA VAL A 540 16.35 28.53 -7.30
C VAL A 540 17.42 28.01 -6.35
N ARG A 541 17.70 28.74 -5.26
CA ARG A 541 18.69 28.36 -4.24
C ARG A 541 18.14 27.20 -3.42
N ALA A 542 19.02 26.25 -3.08
CA ALA A 542 18.65 25.08 -2.30
C ALA A 542 18.06 25.52 -0.94
N GLU A 543 16.89 24.99 -0.64
CA GLU A 543 16.28 25.03 0.67
C GLU A 543 16.97 24.04 1.61
N VAL A 544 17.15 24.46 2.85
CA VAL A 544 17.71 23.65 3.94
C VAL A 544 16.68 23.65 5.07
N GLY A 545 16.14 22.48 5.40
CA GLY A 545 15.16 22.29 6.46
C GLY A 545 15.74 21.55 7.66
N LEU A 546 15.47 22.02 8.87
CA LEU A 546 15.73 21.32 10.12
C LEU A 546 14.64 20.28 10.38
N ILE A 547 15.05 19.02 10.52
CA ILE A 547 14.14 17.88 10.74
C ILE A 547 14.22 17.30 12.17
N SER A 548 15.03 17.88 13.05
CA SER A 548 15.11 17.51 14.46
C SER A 548 14.08 18.26 15.32
N ASN A 549 13.48 17.53 16.27
CA ASN A 549 12.50 18.01 17.25
C ASN A 549 12.70 17.29 18.58
N SER A 550 12.34 17.92 19.69
CA SER A 550 12.48 17.31 21.04
C SER A 550 11.38 16.29 21.37
N ILE A 551 10.31 16.24 20.57
CA ILE A 551 9.27 15.23 20.66
C ILE A 551 9.23 14.48 19.33
N GLU A 552 9.28 13.15 19.38
CA GLU A 552 9.26 12.28 18.23
C GLU A 552 8.22 11.16 18.38
N ILE A 553 7.42 10.97 17.34
CA ILE A 553 6.56 9.81 17.14
C ILE A 553 7.17 9.00 16.01
N ALA A 554 7.55 7.75 16.27
CA ALA A 554 8.29 6.98 15.27
C ALA A 554 7.99 5.49 15.24
N GLY A 555 8.21 4.89 14.08
CA GLY A 555 8.16 3.45 13.89
C GLY A 555 9.51 2.84 14.25
N ASP A 556 9.51 1.64 14.82
CA ASP A 556 10.72 0.86 15.02
C ASP A 556 11.39 0.60 13.67
N ALA A 557 12.64 1.06 13.52
CA ALA A 557 13.37 0.98 12.27
C ALA A 557 13.57 -0.46 11.79
N SER A 558 13.68 -1.45 12.69
CA SER A 558 13.85 -2.85 12.32
C SER A 558 12.59 -3.43 11.70
N ILE A 559 11.41 -3.03 12.19
CA ILE A 559 10.11 -3.41 11.62
C ILE A 559 9.90 -2.71 10.28
N VAL A 560 10.17 -1.42 10.21
CA VAL A 560 10.04 -0.61 8.99
C VAL A 560 10.93 -1.16 7.87
N ASN A 561 12.20 -1.41 8.16
CA ASN A 561 13.15 -1.93 7.16
C ASN A 561 12.81 -3.34 6.68
N LYS A 562 12.26 -4.18 7.58
CA LYS A 562 11.98 -5.58 7.25
C LYS A 562 10.63 -5.80 6.58
N TYR A 563 9.61 -5.04 6.96
CA TYR A 563 8.23 -5.28 6.54
C TYR A 563 7.56 -4.11 5.82
N GLY A 564 8.21 -2.95 5.71
CA GLY A 564 7.56 -1.75 5.17
C GLY A 564 6.39 -1.28 6.05
N PHE A 565 6.51 -1.49 7.37
CA PHE A 565 5.41 -1.35 8.32
C PHE A 565 5.79 -0.39 9.47
N GLY A 566 5.47 0.90 9.30
CA GLY A 566 5.74 1.95 10.27
C GLY A 566 4.58 2.25 11.21
N CYS A 567 4.75 3.30 12.03
CA CYS A 567 3.67 3.91 12.78
C CYS A 567 2.61 4.55 11.88
N HIS A 568 1.42 4.81 12.41
CA HIS A 568 0.41 5.66 11.78
C HIS A 568 -0.27 6.49 12.88
N VAL A 569 -0.29 7.81 12.71
CA VAL A 569 -1.05 8.70 13.58
C VAL A 569 -2.41 8.97 12.95
N LEU A 570 -3.48 8.43 13.56
CA LEU A 570 -4.85 8.58 13.10
C LEU A 570 -5.62 9.54 14.00
N VAL A 571 -6.01 10.69 13.46
CA VAL A 571 -6.91 11.65 14.11
C VAL A 571 -8.28 11.55 13.47
N THR A 572 -9.26 11.05 14.20
CA THR A 572 -10.60 10.77 13.66
C THR A 572 -11.69 10.99 14.72
N SER A 573 -12.95 11.02 14.31
CA SER A 573 -14.09 10.99 15.22
C SER A 573 -14.96 9.81 14.85
N TYR A 574 -15.33 9.02 15.86
CA TYR A 574 -16.14 7.82 15.66
C TYR A 574 -17.06 7.62 16.85
N ASP A 575 -18.33 7.33 16.55
CA ASP A 575 -19.39 7.19 17.54
C ASP A 575 -19.45 8.40 18.50
N VAL A 576 -19.26 8.17 19.80
CA VAL A 576 -19.30 9.19 20.86
C VAL A 576 -17.95 9.90 21.09
N TYR A 577 -16.91 9.48 20.37
CA TYR A 577 -15.54 9.97 20.53
C TYR A 577 -15.17 11.00 19.47
N VAL A 578 -14.49 12.05 19.91
CA VAL A 578 -14.09 13.17 19.06
C VAL A 578 -12.59 13.40 19.19
N GLY A 579 -11.86 13.04 18.14
CA GLY A 579 -10.42 13.24 18.06
C GLY A 579 -10.02 14.66 17.67
N ASN A 580 -8.97 15.16 18.31
CA ASN A 580 -8.30 16.42 18.00
C ASN A 580 -6.80 16.30 18.31
N ALA A 581 -5.97 16.92 17.46
CA ALA A 581 -4.53 16.97 17.66
C ALA A 581 -3.97 18.39 17.54
N ILE A 582 -3.20 18.81 18.54
CA ILE A 582 -2.33 19.97 18.50
C ILE A 582 -0.89 19.47 18.55
N LEU A 583 -0.21 19.57 17.41
CA LEU A 583 1.17 19.11 17.24
C LEU A 583 2.05 20.31 16.90
N HIS A 584 2.86 20.73 17.86
CA HIS A 584 3.76 21.86 17.74
C HIS A 584 5.18 21.38 17.95
N ASN A 585 6.04 21.57 16.95
CA ASN A 585 7.44 21.16 16.97
C ASN A 585 7.61 19.65 17.28
N VAL A 586 6.79 18.80 16.66
CA VAL A 586 6.86 17.34 16.78
C VAL A 586 7.43 16.73 15.50
N ARG A 587 8.32 15.74 15.63
CA ARG A 587 8.78 14.89 14.53
C ARG A 587 7.91 13.64 14.42
N ILE A 588 7.53 13.29 13.20
CA ILE A 588 6.85 12.04 12.84
C ILE A 588 7.76 11.34 11.84
N ALA A 589 8.36 10.21 12.22
CA ALA A 589 9.40 9.56 11.42
C ALA A 589 9.19 8.06 11.26
N ASN A 590 9.56 7.50 10.12
CA ASN A 590 9.38 6.06 9.83
C ASN A 590 7.92 5.60 10.07
N CYS A 591 6.97 6.47 9.74
CA CYS A 591 5.54 6.17 9.78
C CYS A 591 5.01 5.89 8.37
N GLY A 592 3.71 5.59 8.27
CA GLY A 592 3.10 5.01 7.08
C GLY A 592 3.25 3.50 7.07
N GLN A 593 2.28 2.81 6.47
CA GLN A 593 2.36 1.37 6.21
C GLN A 593 2.17 1.14 4.71
N ARG A 594 3.20 0.58 4.04
CA ARG A 594 3.21 0.44 2.58
C ARG A 594 1.93 -0.23 2.07
N ASN A 595 1.42 0.26 0.95
CA ASN A 595 0.26 -0.30 0.27
C ASN A 595 -1.04 -0.31 1.09
N THR A 596 -1.14 0.55 2.11
CA THR A 596 -2.37 0.75 2.90
C THR A 596 -2.77 2.22 2.90
N ASN A 597 -3.96 2.53 3.44
CA ASN A 597 -4.39 3.91 3.72
C ASN A 597 -4.00 4.37 5.13
N ARG A 598 -3.03 3.71 5.77
CA ARG A 598 -2.50 4.07 7.09
C ARG A 598 -1.30 4.99 6.90
N PHE A 599 -1.60 6.28 6.78
CA PHE A 599 -0.63 7.33 6.45
C PHE A 599 0.33 7.64 7.61
N ALA A 600 1.34 8.49 7.43
CA ALA A 600 2.19 8.88 8.57
C ALA A 600 1.41 9.74 9.58
N LEU A 601 0.79 10.82 9.11
CA LEU A 601 -0.19 11.61 9.86
C LEU A 601 -1.49 11.74 9.06
N ASN A 602 -2.58 11.22 9.61
CA ASN A 602 -3.86 11.11 8.94
C ASN A 602 -4.96 11.80 9.74
N PHE A 603 -5.54 12.86 9.19
CA PHE A 603 -6.81 13.41 9.64
C PHE A 603 -7.93 12.80 8.80
N LEU A 604 -8.70 11.89 9.39
CA LEU A 604 -9.79 11.17 8.71
C LEU A 604 -11.12 11.53 9.36
N GLU A 605 -11.85 12.45 8.73
CA GLU A 605 -13.16 12.93 9.18
C GLU A 605 -13.24 13.33 10.67
N PRO A 606 -12.24 14.01 11.25
CA PRO A 606 -12.37 14.52 12.61
C PRO A 606 -13.49 15.57 12.67
N SER A 607 -14.22 15.61 13.79
CA SER A 607 -15.26 16.59 14.04
C SER A 607 -14.70 18.02 13.99
N ALA A 608 -15.46 18.94 13.40
CA ALA A 608 -15.10 20.35 13.31
C ALA A 608 -15.25 21.12 14.64
N ILE A 609 -15.65 20.47 15.73
CA ILE A 609 -15.86 21.11 17.04
C ILE A 609 -14.52 21.54 17.67
N ASN A 610 -13.48 20.71 17.53
CA ASN A 610 -12.15 20.97 18.08
C ASN A 610 -11.14 21.08 16.93
N ILE A 611 -10.65 22.28 16.69
CA ILE A 611 -9.76 22.57 15.56
C ILE A 611 -8.36 22.01 15.85
N SER A 612 -7.87 21.16 14.95
CA SER A 612 -6.50 20.63 15.04
C SER A 612 -5.49 21.63 14.47
N SER A 613 -4.25 21.60 14.93
CA SER A 613 -3.19 22.47 14.41
C SER A 613 -1.84 21.77 14.32
N ILE A 614 -1.10 22.07 13.26
CA ILE A 614 0.25 21.58 13.01
C ILE A 614 1.17 22.79 12.83
N PHE A 615 2.16 22.93 13.69
CA PHE A 615 3.09 24.06 13.67
C PHE A 615 4.53 23.56 13.87
N GLY A 616 5.48 23.94 13.01
CA GLY A 616 6.89 23.59 13.22
C GLY A 616 7.19 22.08 13.20
N CYS A 617 6.26 21.25 12.76
CA CYS A 617 6.41 19.79 12.77
C CYS A 617 7.28 19.32 11.62
N THR A 618 7.82 18.11 11.77
CA THR A 618 8.60 17.46 10.73
C THR A 618 8.00 16.09 10.46
N ILE A 619 7.82 15.73 9.19
CA ILE A 619 7.34 14.40 8.78
C ILE A 619 8.39 13.84 7.83
N THR A 620 9.08 12.77 8.22
CA THR A 620 10.23 12.25 7.47
C THR A 620 10.12 10.76 7.21
N ASP A 621 10.56 10.32 6.03
CA ASP A 621 10.71 8.90 5.67
C ASP A 621 9.37 8.14 5.81
N SER A 622 8.32 8.72 5.24
CA SER A 622 6.98 8.16 5.26
C SER A 622 6.83 7.08 4.19
N LEU A 623 6.37 5.89 4.58
CA LEU A 623 6.15 4.73 3.68
C LEU A 623 4.87 4.87 2.83
N THR A 624 4.13 5.94 3.02
CA THR A 624 2.91 6.36 2.34
C THR A 624 2.92 7.89 2.22
N SER A 625 1.79 8.52 1.86
CA SER A 625 1.70 9.97 1.95
C SER A 625 2.05 10.47 3.36
N GLY A 626 2.82 11.55 3.44
CA GLY A 626 3.30 12.10 4.72
C GLY A 626 2.16 12.65 5.57
N LEU A 627 1.38 13.57 4.99
CA LEU A 627 0.20 14.17 5.62
C LEU A 627 -1.05 13.93 4.77
N SER A 628 -2.01 13.16 5.29
CA SER A 628 -3.32 12.92 4.69
C SER A 628 -4.39 13.72 5.42
N ILE A 629 -5.17 14.53 4.70
CA ILE A 629 -6.24 15.38 5.22
C ILE A 629 -7.53 15.05 4.48
N ARG A 630 -8.42 14.29 5.11
CA ARG A 630 -9.64 13.74 4.52
C ARG A 630 -10.87 14.18 5.32
N GLY A 631 -11.88 14.74 4.64
CA GLY A 631 -13.13 15.19 5.27
C GLY A 631 -12.93 16.16 6.44
N THR A 632 -11.82 16.91 6.45
CA THR A 632 -11.41 17.76 7.58
C THR A 632 -11.80 19.21 7.36
N SER A 633 -12.12 19.94 8.43
CA SER A 633 -12.40 21.38 8.40
C SER A 633 -11.56 22.15 9.42
N GLY A 634 -10.96 23.26 9.00
CA GLY A 634 -10.30 24.23 9.89
C GLY A 634 -8.83 23.95 10.24
N LEU A 635 -8.18 22.97 9.60
CA LEU A 635 -6.79 22.59 9.90
C LEU A 635 -5.79 23.65 9.39
N ASN A 636 -4.96 24.17 10.30
CA ASN A 636 -3.82 25.01 9.94
C ASN A 636 -2.50 24.21 10.02
N VAL A 637 -1.71 24.26 8.95
CA VAL A 637 -0.39 23.65 8.85
C VAL A 637 0.62 24.75 8.55
N SER A 638 1.55 25.00 9.45
CA SER A 638 2.51 26.09 9.27
C SER A 638 3.92 25.77 9.75
N GLY A 639 4.90 26.40 9.10
CA GLY A 639 6.31 26.28 9.46
C GLY A 639 6.86 24.86 9.49
N SER A 640 6.21 23.89 8.83
CA SER A 640 6.52 22.46 8.94
C SER A 640 7.35 21.95 7.75
N VAL A 641 8.14 20.90 7.95
CA VAL A 641 8.97 20.27 6.91
C VAL A 641 8.49 18.85 6.65
N ILE A 642 8.18 18.50 5.41
CA ILE A 642 7.80 17.14 5.01
C ILE A 642 8.84 16.65 4.00
N PHE A 643 9.47 15.53 4.28
CA PHE A 643 10.58 15.02 3.50
C PHE A 643 10.47 13.51 3.27
N ASN A 644 10.72 13.07 2.04
CA ASN A 644 10.83 11.66 1.68
C ASN A 644 9.57 10.85 2.03
N SER A 645 8.45 11.15 1.35
CA SER A 645 7.21 10.39 1.46
C SER A 645 6.98 9.54 0.21
N THR A 646 6.36 8.38 0.36
CA THR A 646 5.92 7.56 -0.79
C THR A 646 4.55 8.05 -1.28
N GLY A 647 4.40 8.33 -2.58
CA GLY A 647 3.15 8.78 -3.19
C GLY A 647 2.97 10.30 -3.16
N SER A 648 2.88 10.93 -1.99
CA SER A 648 2.77 12.41 -1.87
C SER A 648 3.24 12.93 -0.51
N ASN A 649 3.80 14.14 -0.45
CA ASN A 649 4.10 14.75 0.85
C ASN A 649 2.82 15.20 1.58
N VAL A 650 1.86 15.76 0.83
CA VAL A 650 0.54 16.15 1.35
C VAL A 650 -0.56 15.68 0.40
N GLU A 651 -1.58 15.03 0.96
CA GLU A 651 -2.81 14.68 0.28
C GLU A 651 -3.99 15.38 0.96
N ILE A 652 -4.87 16.01 0.16
CA ILE A 652 -6.10 16.63 0.67
C ILE A 652 -7.30 16.12 -0.12
N VAL A 653 -8.24 15.48 0.59
CA VAL A 653 -9.48 14.91 0.02
C VAL A 653 -10.69 15.49 0.74
N ASP A 654 -11.68 15.96 0.00
CA ASP A 654 -13.01 16.40 0.50
C ASP A 654 -13.00 17.31 1.75
N SER A 655 -11.95 18.12 1.89
CA SER A 655 -11.72 18.98 3.06
C SER A 655 -11.98 20.46 2.76
N SER A 656 -12.21 21.26 3.80
CA SER A 656 -12.49 22.71 3.70
C SER A 656 -11.73 23.52 4.75
N SER A 657 -11.52 24.82 4.49
CA SER A 657 -10.82 25.71 5.45
C SER A 657 -9.46 25.19 5.93
N VAL A 658 -8.70 24.55 5.05
CA VAL A 658 -7.33 24.07 5.32
C VAL A 658 -6.33 25.13 4.84
N SER A 659 -5.41 25.55 5.70
CA SER A 659 -4.37 26.55 5.37
C SER A 659 -2.97 25.96 5.50
N PHE A 660 -2.12 26.30 4.53
CA PHE A 660 -0.68 26.00 4.55
C PHE A 660 0.10 27.32 4.51
N GLN A 661 1.01 27.53 5.46
CA GLN A 661 1.83 28.75 5.49
C GLN A 661 3.29 28.45 5.87
N GLY A 662 4.24 28.82 5.01
CA GLY A 662 5.67 28.71 5.32
C GLY A 662 6.18 27.27 5.52
N ASN A 663 5.52 26.29 4.91
CA ASN A 663 5.94 24.88 4.94
C ASN A 663 6.93 24.58 3.81
N LEU A 664 7.77 23.55 4.02
CA LEU A 664 8.70 23.01 3.05
C LEU A 664 8.36 21.55 2.78
N ALA A 665 8.13 21.18 1.52
CA ALA A 665 7.89 19.79 1.12
C ALA A 665 8.93 19.40 0.06
N LEU A 666 9.68 18.34 0.33
CA LEU A 666 10.81 17.89 -0.48
C LEU A 666 10.77 16.38 -0.66
N LEU A 667 11.20 15.91 -1.84
CA LEU A 667 11.38 14.50 -2.17
C LEU A 667 10.12 13.64 -1.96
N VAL A 668 9.57 13.15 -3.07
CA VAL A 668 8.51 12.14 -3.06
C VAL A 668 9.02 10.93 -3.81
N ASP A 669 8.94 9.78 -3.17
CA ASP A 669 9.20 8.51 -3.82
C ASP A 669 7.92 8.00 -4.50
N ARG A 670 8.08 7.21 -5.56
CA ARG A 670 6.96 6.59 -6.27
C ARG A 670 6.33 5.52 -5.39
N ILE A 671 5.03 5.29 -5.56
CA ILE A 671 4.42 4.01 -5.15
C ILE A 671 5.02 2.94 -6.06
N SER A 672 6.17 2.42 -5.67
CA SER A 672 6.90 1.40 -6.42
C SER A 672 6.36 0.04 -6.03
N SER A 673 5.81 -0.67 -7.00
CA SER A 673 5.68 -2.11 -6.90
C SER A 673 7.00 -2.84 -7.21
N GLN A 674 7.93 -2.30 -8.02
CA GLN A 674 9.28 -2.87 -8.18
C GLN A 674 10.34 -1.84 -8.63
N PRO A 675 11.65 -2.08 -8.36
CA PRO A 675 12.74 -1.30 -8.93
C PRO A 675 12.79 -1.45 -10.45
N GLY A 676 12.68 -0.33 -11.18
CA GLY A 676 12.98 -0.27 -12.62
C GLY A 676 11.80 -0.13 -13.59
N ARG A 677 10.58 0.17 -13.12
CA ARG A 677 9.48 0.60 -14.01
C ARG A 677 8.85 1.90 -13.53
N GLU A 678 8.87 2.89 -14.41
CA GLU A 678 8.23 4.18 -14.19
C GLU A 678 6.70 4.01 -14.23
N VAL A 679 6.07 3.97 -13.07
CA VAL A 679 4.68 4.40 -12.94
C VAL A 679 4.72 5.93 -13.06
N TYR A 680 4.16 6.48 -14.13
CA TYR A 680 3.92 7.93 -14.25
C TYR A 680 2.73 8.30 -13.35
N GLU A 681 2.86 8.09 -12.05
CA GLU A 681 2.20 8.99 -11.10
C GLU A 681 3.07 10.24 -11.07
N GLY A 682 2.46 11.41 -11.28
CA GLY A 682 3.17 12.67 -11.10
C GLY A 682 3.78 12.67 -9.70
N LEU A 683 5.12 12.72 -9.61
CA LEU A 683 5.80 12.90 -8.34
C LEU A 683 5.45 14.30 -7.83
N CYS A 684 4.41 14.33 -7.01
CA CYS A 684 3.77 15.55 -6.56
C CYS A 684 3.93 15.66 -5.06
N ASN A 685 4.58 16.74 -4.62
CA ASN A 685 4.61 17.10 -3.21
C ASN A 685 3.19 17.33 -2.66
N PHE A 686 2.26 17.80 -3.51
CA PHE A 686 0.87 18.07 -3.15
C PHE A 686 -0.09 17.35 -4.10
N ASN A 687 -0.94 16.49 -3.56
CA ASN A 687 -2.05 15.86 -4.27
C ASN A 687 -3.39 16.41 -3.77
N LEU A 688 -4.16 17.01 -4.67
CA LEU A 688 -5.47 17.60 -4.39
C LEU A 688 -6.55 16.77 -5.09
N CYS A 689 -7.13 15.80 -4.38
CA CYS A 689 -8.25 15.03 -4.89
C CYS A 689 -9.56 15.68 -4.44
N LYS A 690 -10.32 16.22 -5.40
CA LYS A 690 -11.69 16.67 -5.15
C LYS A 690 -12.60 15.96 -6.14
N TRP A 691 -13.59 15.21 -5.64
CA TRP A 691 -14.70 14.82 -6.47
C TRP A 691 -15.53 16.08 -6.77
N ASP A 692 -15.57 16.51 -8.03
CA ASP A 692 -16.05 17.84 -8.40
C ASP A 692 -17.51 18.09 -8.00
N ARG A 693 -17.70 18.90 -6.95
CA ARG A 693 -18.70 19.97 -6.90
C ARG A 693 -18.08 21.25 -6.32
N LYS A 694 -17.69 22.17 -7.20
CA LYS A 694 -17.53 23.65 -7.02
C LYS A 694 -17.41 24.17 -5.56
N ARG A 695 -16.22 24.66 -5.17
CA ARG A 695 -16.00 25.70 -4.13
C ARG A 695 -14.52 26.07 -4.02
N ASN A 696 -14.28 27.38 -3.93
CA ASN A 696 -13.00 28.10 -3.89
C ASN A 696 -12.05 27.65 -2.78
N ARG A 697 -10.75 27.50 -3.07
CA ARG A 697 -9.67 27.51 -2.07
C ARG A 697 -8.71 28.67 -2.38
N ARG A 698 -8.25 29.38 -1.34
CA ARG A 698 -7.11 30.31 -1.40
C ARG A 698 -5.90 29.57 -0.84
N ILE A 699 -4.87 29.35 -1.66
CA ILE A 699 -3.54 28.95 -1.22
C ILE A 699 -2.70 30.24 -1.23
N GLN A 700 -2.12 30.64 -0.10
CA GLN A 700 -1.21 31.80 -0.03
C GLN A 700 0.18 31.28 0.35
N SER A 701 1.12 31.41 -0.59
CA SER A 701 2.56 31.09 -0.47
C SER A 701 2.93 29.67 -0.02
N LEU A 702 3.31 28.84 -0.98
CA LEU A 702 3.87 27.51 -0.78
C LEU A 702 4.97 27.27 -1.84
N ILE A 703 6.16 26.84 -1.42
CA ILE A 703 7.25 26.49 -2.34
C ILE A 703 7.12 25.01 -2.64
N VAL A 704 6.82 24.67 -3.89
CA VAL A 704 6.55 23.31 -4.37
C VAL A 704 7.48 23.02 -5.53
N HIS A 705 8.29 21.97 -5.41
CA HIS A 705 8.98 21.38 -6.56
C HIS A 705 8.08 20.31 -7.20
N ASN A 706 7.88 20.35 -8.51
CA ASN A 706 7.08 19.42 -9.32
C ASN A 706 5.60 19.27 -8.91
N CYS A 707 4.71 19.94 -9.65
CA CYS A 707 3.28 19.62 -9.73
C CYS A 707 3.00 19.00 -11.10
N CYS A 708 2.76 17.70 -11.16
CA CYS A 708 2.06 17.06 -12.26
C CYS A 708 0.69 16.60 -11.74
N CYS A 709 -0.27 17.54 -11.71
CA CYS A 709 -1.68 17.16 -11.62
C CYS A 709 -2.06 16.45 -12.91
N ASP A 710 -2.57 15.23 -12.79
CA ASP A 710 -3.11 14.50 -13.93
C ASP A 710 -4.31 15.28 -14.50
N GLY A 711 -4.22 15.64 -15.79
CA GLY A 711 -5.36 16.03 -16.63
C GLY A 711 -6.17 17.26 -16.23
N GLY A 712 -5.57 18.45 -16.23
CA GLY A 712 -6.33 19.71 -16.28
C GLY A 712 -5.45 20.95 -16.19
N GLU A 713 -5.42 21.77 -17.23
CA GLU A 713 -4.74 23.07 -17.21
C GLU A 713 -5.26 23.95 -16.06
N HIS A 714 -4.41 24.16 -15.05
CA HIS A 714 -4.62 25.21 -14.06
C HIS A 714 -3.35 26.06 -13.95
N ASN A 715 -3.43 27.28 -14.47
CA ASN A 715 -2.43 28.32 -14.26
C ASN A 715 -2.40 28.70 -12.77
N LEU A 716 -1.27 28.43 -12.10
CA LEU A 716 -0.94 28.97 -10.78
C LEU A 716 -0.26 30.33 -10.97
N LEU A 717 -0.79 31.38 -10.32
CA LEU A 717 -0.16 32.69 -10.14
C LEU A 717 0.38 32.82 -8.72
#